data_AF-A0A9W9YKT5-F1
#
_entry.id   AF-A0A9W9YKT5-F1
#
_cell.length_a   1.000
_cell.length_b   1.000
_cell.length_c   1.000
_cell.angle_alpha   90.00
_cell.angle_beta   90.00
_cell.angle_gamma   90.00
#
_symmetry.space_group_name_H-M   'P 1'
#
loop_
_entity.id
_entity.type
_entity.pdbx_description
1 polymer ?
#
loop_
_entity_poly.entity_id
_entity_poly.type
_entity_poly.pdbx_seq_one_letter_code
_entity_poly.pdbx_strand_id
1 'polypeptide(L)'
;MSYLGKAIKNSAKPGIKIDLQKDAGRLWQCEDQFKPFNGIFGCEIDLDKRDNSFDGTLFRFPLRIEEQARRSEIKQLYYDDHEMRELLQMFLHGAKSLLIFTQNVFRVGIYNLPNFSSHNPQPSLLFQVTKSQAEIQRELSFHVALPATANKLSEEEQYFIKQCNFLQVASKCTRDARVHDVDPRKFPESSMTVNIDCNFTKAAMQFIKNHNDTSLVPSAGVAVQLVPTESDTFLPSPVVKNVHDQDVNDGTVFCYLPLPIHSGLPVHINGAFAVASNRRHLQEKLEDDKSCYGVKWNEVLMQDSVCSAYLSLLEDVKLFVPDEGSYKFHLLWPTISNVNHNCWPLMKSFYEEIASGEYSLFSNGVQWVDINKVFFLDPEFRKESQIGDASFEVFQMLYGSSNVIIDLPLDVLQSFEKCGLKKEINARSYSKSIFFHACFFKNISRIPAHLRNVLTLYALDSRDFNLLIKQYSCIPTSPSGKTLKCPSQLVSPRGEAASLFSPGDGRFPSGNEESFLNVQRLAKLEQLGMVSGDLPWSEVAERAESIHELNAADSNAALERVKALLTFMEKKIKRRHPLSTANSQRLMKAKFLPVLKKPSNFPLPWKGGASTSQVLLAPEEVFLEVEKYRVCCTQPLVGVFIPSNVKVCMKLNTKHATITHVIQQLYQAMSASVNALNAAEYDQLTDTCAAAYAYLQQAIDTQGAKCMEYLRGKSFILVGKRFLSARQVAFKLTADCSPYLFKLPQQLANAFPKVMKAAGVKQMFDEKDYITSLHEVKKQFGDTQLDKQNLQAAIHLAVRLAETLKVSEVHPSEVQDKWGTVYLPDSKGVMRSVPDLCIRNCPWISDDDTSVQYVNDKIPWPTCSQVGVKTRREEALQHYAIGIPCGQKEKLTKRLKRILTGYPCEKEILKELLQNADDAQATEICFIKDPRQHPHERVFEDSWQLLQGPALCVYNNKPFTKADIDGIQNLGEGSKGDDPNKTGQYGVGFNAVYHLTDAPSFISRGDDIGDVLLVFDPNCKYAPGASPQEPGRMFKVSEKLQKNFPDVFPCYLGKHFSRDDATMFRFPLRTEKMARESNISSRPVSLKSLDTMMEELKKELFEVLLFVNNVKKITVCEVNERSGNLVNSYSVEAVMSKEDEVKRKAFADYIKKIGKLVNERGQQILPTEVSCRRGVLCLEHYRHSWKRRKVANSPTDWLWEVCEKEYH
;
A
#
# COMPACT_ATOMS: atom_id res chain seq x y z
N MET A 1 27.14 -11.45 -36.90
CA MET A 1 26.34 -12.19 -37.91
C MET A 1 27.21 -13.29 -38.55
N SER A 2 27.34 -14.46 -37.93
CA SER A 2 28.23 -15.53 -38.41
C SER A 2 27.60 -16.48 -39.43
N TYR A 3 26.33 -16.86 -39.24
CA TYR A 3 25.75 -18.04 -39.91
C TYR A 3 25.15 -17.79 -41.30
N LEU A 4 24.62 -16.59 -41.59
CA LEU A 4 24.03 -16.27 -42.90
C LEU A 4 25.02 -15.54 -43.85
N GLY A 5 26.21 -15.21 -43.38
CA GLY A 5 27.33 -14.69 -44.18
C GLY A 5 26.93 -13.62 -45.20
N LYS A 6 27.29 -13.85 -46.48
CA LYS A 6 27.06 -12.92 -47.60
C LYS A 6 25.60 -12.88 -48.10
N ALA A 7 24.68 -13.66 -47.54
CA ALA A 7 23.26 -13.64 -47.93
C ALA A 7 22.51 -12.43 -47.32
N ILE A 8 22.98 -11.90 -46.19
CA ILE A 8 22.48 -10.65 -45.61
C ILE A 8 23.11 -9.48 -46.36
N LYS A 9 22.29 -8.72 -47.09
CA LYS A 9 22.63 -7.50 -47.84
C LYS A 9 22.13 -6.21 -47.14
N ASN A 10 21.91 -6.30 -45.84
CA ASN A 10 21.67 -5.17 -44.94
C ASN A 10 21.85 -5.64 -43.50
N SER A 11 22.86 -5.17 -42.78
CA SER A 11 23.09 -5.58 -41.40
C SER A 11 21.94 -5.17 -40.45
N ALA A 12 21.28 -4.03 -40.71
CA ALA A 12 20.08 -3.59 -39.98
C ALA A 12 18.84 -4.45 -40.29
N LYS A 13 18.94 -5.45 -41.17
CA LYS A 13 17.92 -6.46 -41.44
C LYS A 13 18.54 -7.87 -41.34
N PRO A 14 18.82 -8.36 -40.11
CA PRO A 14 19.64 -9.56 -39.85
C PRO A 14 19.01 -10.91 -40.25
N GLY A 15 17.98 -10.92 -41.10
CA GLY A 15 17.28 -12.11 -41.56
C GLY A 15 16.90 -12.03 -43.03
N ILE A 16 16.77 -13.18 -43.67
CA ILE A 16 16.40 -13.30 -45.09
C ILE A 16 15.00 -13.91 -45.22
N LYS A 17 14.24 -13.46 -46.22
CA LYS A 17 13.01 -14.13 -46.67
C LYS A 17 13.29 -14.79 -48.02
N ILE A 18 12.94 -16.07 -48.12
CA ILE A 18 13.09 -16.89 -49.33
C ILE A 18 11.68 -17.26 -49.82
N ASP A 19 11.48 -17.30 -51.14
CA ASP A 19 10.23 -17.73 -51.75
C ASP A 19 10.40 -19.15 -52.30
N LEU A 20 9.96 -20.16 -51.55
CA LEU A 20 10.21 -21.58 -51.85
C LEU A 20 9.63 -22.04 -53.20
N GLN A 21 8.62 -21.35 -53.74
CA GLN A 21 8.12 -21.61 -55.10
C GLN A 21 8.97 -20.90 -56.16
N LYS A 22 9.33 -19.62 -55.99
CA LYS A 22 10.02 -18.83 -57.02
C LYS A 22 11.53 -19.07 -57.09
N ASP A 23 12.17 -19.39 -55.97
CA ASP A 23 13.63 -19.57 -55.89
C ASP A 23 14.07 -21.05 -56.00
N ALA A 24 13.14 -22.03 -56.11
CA ALA A 24 13.42 -23.48 -56.02
C ALA A 24 14.67 -23.94 -56.80
N GLY A 25 14.80 -23.59 -58.08
CA GLY A 25 15.95 -23.95 -58.93
C GLY A 25 17.30 -23.32 -58.53
N ARG A 26 17.31 -22.32 -57.64
CA ARG A 26 18.53 -21.81 -56.98
C ARG A 26 18.79 -22.49 -55.64
N LEU A 27 17.72 -22.90 -54.94
CA LEU A 27 17.81 -23.55 -53.62
C LEU A 27 18.27 -25.01 -53.71
N TRP A 28 18.14 -25.66 -54.87
CA TRP A 28 18.54 -27.05 -55.12
C TRP A 28 19.99 -27.35 -54.68
N GLN A 29 20.91 -26.41 -54.90
CA GLN A 29 22.32 -26.51 -54.45
C GLN A 29 22.51 -26.42 -52.91
N CYS A 30 21.43 -26.30 -52.15
CA CYS A 30 21.40 -26.15 -50.70
C CYS A 30 20.32 -27.04 -50.04
N GLU A 31 19.86 -28.11 -50.70
CA GLU A 31 18.79 -29.00 -50.23
C GLU A 31 18.96 -29.47 -48.76
N ASP A 32 20.19 -29.75 -48.31
CA ASP A 32 20.49 -30.16 -46.93
C ASP A 32 20.10 -29.14 -45.86
N GLN A 33 19.93 -27.86 -46.20
CA GLN A 33 19.44 -26.83 -45.27
C GLN A 33 17.93 -26.96 -45.03
N PHE A 34 17.19 -27.56 -45.97
CA PHE A 34 15.75 -27.72 -45.96
C PHE A 34 15.30 -29.11 -45.49
N LYS A 35 16.09 -30.16 -45.72
CA LYS A 35 15.84 -31.53 -45.20
C LYS A 35 15.41 -31.59 -43.71
N PRO A 36 15.96 -30.77 -42.77
CA PRO A 36 15.52 -30.75 -41.37
C PRO A 36 14.13 -30.17 -41.10
N PHE A 37 13.37 -29.77 -42.11
CA PHE A 37 11.95 -29.39 -42.02
C PHE A 37 11.02 -30.50 -42.56
N ASN A 38 11.55 -31.42 -43.38
CA ASN A 38 10.77 -32.44 -44.08
C ASN A 38 10.30 -33.56 -43.14
N GLY A 39 9.14 -34.16 -43.41
CA GLY A 39 8.46 -35.11 -42.51
C GLY A 39 7.76 -34.48 -41.30
N ILE A 40 8.00 -33.21 -40.99
CA ILE A 40 7.51 -32.56 -39.76
C ILE A 40 6.12 -31.95 -40.01
N PHE A 41 5.08 -32.59 -39.46
CA PHE A 41 3.67 -32.15 -39.56
C PHE A 41 3.16 -31.94 -41.00
N GLY A 42 3.67 -32.72 -41.96
CA GLY A 42 3.33 -32.56 -43.38
C GLY A 42 4.02 -31.38 -44.07
N CYS A 43 4.98 -30.73 -43.43
CA CYS A 43 5.93 -29.86 -44.12
C CYS A 43 6.85 -30.74 -44.96
N GLU A 44 6.84 -30.54 -46.28
CA GLU A 44 7.69 -31.23 -47.24
C GLU A 44 8.26 -30.20 -48.22
N ILE A 45 9.49 -29.74 -47.95
CA ILE A 45 10.23 -28.85 -48.84
C ILE A 45 11.00 -29.75 -49.83
N ASP A 46 10.37 -30.03 -50.96
CA ASP A 46 10.89 -30.84 -52.05
C ASP A 46 11.08 -29.96 -53.27
N LEU A 47 12.33 -29.59 -53.53
CA LEU A 47 12.68 -28.58 -54.53
C LEU A 47 12.49 -29.06 -55.99
N ASP A 48 12.21 -30.35 -56.20
CA ASP A 48 11.83 -30.91 -57.50
C ASP A 48 10.30 -30.88 -57.73
N LYS A 49 9.48 -30.65 -56.68
CA LYS A 49 8.03 -30.44 -56.82
C LYS A 49 7.68 -29.05 -57.34
N ARG A 50 6.64 -28.98 -58.19
CA ARG A 50 6.07 -27.72 -58.70
C ARG A 50 5.36 -26.88 -57.64
N ASP A 51 4.99 -27.47 -56.51
CA ASP A 51 4.43 -26.76 -55.38
C ASP A 51 5.16 -27.14 -54.09
N ASN A 52 5.58 -26.11 -53.36
CA ASN A 52 6.23 -26.16 -52.05
C ASN A 52 5.43 -25.32 -51.02
N SER A 53 4.12 -25.21 -51.24
CA SER A 53 3.21 -24.55 -50.30
C SER A 53 3.06 -25.40 -49.02
N PHE A 54 3.11 -24.73 -47.87
CA PHE A 54 2.88 -25.36 -46.57
C PHE A 54 1.77 -24.60 -45.84
N ASP A 55 0.71 -25.32 -45.49
CA ASP A 55 -0.48 -24.80 -44.82
C ASP A 55 -0.27 -24.68 -43.30
N GLY A 56 0.70 -23.85 -42.90
CA GLY A 56 1.07 -23.71 -41.50
C GLY A 56 2.24 -22.75 -41.30
N THR A 57 2.91 -22.86 -40.15
CA THR A 57 4.15 -22.12 -39.88
C THR A 57 5.04 -22.96 -38.97
N LEU A 58 6.21 -23.37 -39.48
CA LEU A 58 7.16 -24.21 -38.78
C LEU A 58 8.42 -23.39 -38.41
N PHE A 59 8.60 -23.12 -37.13
CA PHE A 59 9.80 -22.45 -36.61
C PHE A 59 10.85 -23.47 -36.18
N ARG A 60 12.03 -23.43 -36.79
CA ARG A 60 13.19 -24.25 -36.40
C ARG A 60 14.19 -23.41 -35.61
N PHE A 61 14.31 -23.68 -34.32
CA PHE A 61 15.28 -23.03 -33.44
C PHE A 61 16.51 -23.94 -33.25
N PRO A 62 17.66 -23.66 -33.90
CA PRO A 62 18.88 -24.42 -33.64
C PRO A 62 19.38 -24.13 -32.22
N LEU A 63 19.53 -25.18 -31.43
CA LEU A 63 20.03 -25.09 -30.05
C LEU A 63 21.53 -24.75 -30.04
N ARG A 64 21.95 -23.96 -29.04
CA ARG A 64 23.36 -23.57 -28.89
C ARG A 64 24.13 -24.73 -28.27
N ILE A 65 25.11 -25.28 -28.99
CA ILE A 65 26.03 -26.32 -28.49
C ILE A 65 27.17 -25.71 -27.66
N GLU A 66 27.86 -26.53 -26.87
CA GLU A 66 28.90 -26.09 -25.91
C GLU A 66 29.99 -25.20 -26.54
N GLU A 67 30.52 -25.56 -27.71
CA GLU A 67 31.55 -24.77 -28.40
C GLU A 67 31.01 -23.41 -28.89
N GLN A 68 29.74 -23.36 -29.34
CA GLN A 68 29.08 -22.11 -29.69
C GLN A 68 28.80 -21.25 -28.46
N ALA A 69 28.50 -21.86 -27.31
CA ALA A 69 28.27 -21.16 -26.05
C ALA A 69 29.53 -20.54 -25.49
N ARG A 70 30.65 -21.27 -25.46
CA ARG A 70 31.98 -20.71 -25.11
C ARG A 70 32.33 -19.48 -25.95
N ARG A 71 31.94 -19.46 -27.22
CA ARG A 71 32.14 -18.34 -28.16
C ARG A 71 30.94 -17.38 -28.27
N SER A 72 29.93 -17.48 -27.40
CA SER A 72 28.74 -16.62 -27.47
C SER A 72 28.85 -15.42 -26.55
N GLU A 73 28.92 -14.24 -27.14
CA GLU A 73 28.86 -12.95 -26.46
C GLU A 73 27.46 -12.64 -25.88
N ILE A 74 26.43 -13.40 -26.29
CA ILE A 74 25.03 -13.20 -25.90
C ILE A 74 24.70 -13.99 -24.62
N LYS A 75 25.00 -15.30 -24.57
CA LYS A 75 24.80 -16.14 -23.39
C LYS A 75 25.67 -17.39 -23.48
N GLN A 76 26.51 -17.61 -22.47
CA GLN A 76 27.46 -18.73 -22.35
C GLN A 76 26.80 -20.07 -21.94
N LEU A 77 25.47 -20.18 -22.01
CA LEU A 77 24.70 -21.40 -21.74
C LEU A 77 24.54 -22.22 -23.03
N TYR A 78 24.69 -23.54 -22.94
CA TYR A 78 24.47 -24.48 -24.05
C TYR A 78 23.37 -25.48 -23.69
N TYR A 79 22.51 -25.80 -24.64
CA TYR A 79 21.41 -26.73 -24.42
C TYR A 79 21.81 -28.14 -24.86
N ASP A 80 21.99 -29.04 -23.89
CA ASP A 80 22.17 -30.47 -24.13
C ASP A 80 20.88 -31.26 -23.83
N ASP A 81 20.99 -32.59 -23.88
CA ASP A 81 19.92 -33.54 -23.61
C ASP A 81 19.30 -33.42 -22.19
N HIS A 82 20.02 -32.81 -21.24
CA HIS A 82 19.55 -32.55 -19.87
C HIS A 82 18.89 -31.18 -19.76
N GLU A 83 19.54 -30.09 -20.22
CA GLU A 83 18.94 -28.75 -20.23
C GLU A 83 17.63 -28.71 -21.05
N MET A 84 17.56 -29.44 -22.17
CA MET A 84 16.32 -29.56 -22.94
C MET A 84 15.21 -30.31 -22.21
N ARG A 85 15.55 -31.30 -21.37
CA ARG A 85 14.56 -31.98 -20.52
C ARG A 85 14.06 -31.06 -19.42
N GLU A 86 14.92 -30.27 -18.80
CA GLU A 86 14.49 -29.25 -17.83
C GLU A 86 13.59 -28.19 -18.46
N LEU A 87 13.99 -27.64 -19.62
CA LEU A 87 13.19 -26.65 -20.37
C LEU A 87 11.81 -27.18 -20.73
N LEU A 88 11.72 -28.42 -21.23
CA LEU A 88 10.45 -29.07 -21.54
C LEU A 88 9.65 -29.41 -20.29
N GLN A 89 10.29 -29.78 -19.16
CA GLN A 89 9.61 -30.00 -17.88
C GLN A 89 9.03 -28.70 -17.28
N MET A 90 9.75 -27.58 -17.39
CA MET A 90 9.24 -26.25 -17.02
C MET A 90 8.02 -25.88 -17.88
N PHE A 91 8.08 -26.12 -19.18
CA PHE A 91 6.94 -25.88 -20.08
C PHE A 91 5.75 -26.80 -19.74
N LEU A 92 5.99 -28.10 -19.53
CA LEU A 92 4.98 -29.08 -19.10
C LEU A 92 4.26 -28.66 -17.80
N HIS A 93 5.00 -28.13 -16.82
CA HIS A 93 4.43 -27.66 -15.55
C HIS A 93 3.44 -26.49 -15.75
N GLY A 94 3.75 -25.58 -16.68
CA GLY A 94 2.86 -24.48 -17.06
C GLY A 94 1.78 -24.84 -18.08
N ALA A 95 1.95 -25.92 -18.86
CA ALA A 95 1.17 -26.17 -20.07
C ALA A 95 -0.34 -26.28 -19.84
N LYS A 96 -0.76 -26.87 -18.71
CA LYS A 96 -2.16 -26.93 -18.26
C LYS A 96 -2.88 -25.57 -18.28
N SER A 97 -2.13 -24.48 -18.13
CA SER A 97 -2.64 -23.12 -18.07
C SER A 97 -2.62 -22.37 -19.41
N LEU A 98 -1.86 -22.84 -20.40
CA LEU A 98 -1.60 -22.07 -21.63
C LEU A 98 -2.86 -21.83 -22.47
N LEU A 99 -3.75 -22.82 -22.56
CA LEU A 99 -4.95 -22.78 -23.41
C LEU A 99 -6.17 -22.11 -22.77
N ILE A 100 -6.04 -21.72 -21.49
CA ILE A 100 -7.14 -21.20 -20.66
C ILE A 100 -7.77 -19.97 -21.34
N PHE A 101 -7.03 -18.87 -21.48
CA PHE A 101 -7.57 -17.62 -22.07
C PHE A 101 -7.19 -17.38 -23.54
N THR A 102 -6.69 -18.40 -24.26
CA THR A 102 -6.45 -18.30 -25.71
C THR A 102 -7.75 -18.41 -26.52
N GLN A 103 -7.91 -17.47 -27.47
CA GLN A 103 -9.12 -17.31 -28.29
C GLN A 103 -9.17 -18.19 -29.55
N ASN A 104 -7.99 -18.47 -30.14
CA ASN A 104 -7.86 -19.10 -31.46
C ASN A 104 -6.84 -20.26 -31.45
N VAL A 105 -6.45 -20.74 -30.27
CA VAL A 105 -5.52 -21.86 -30.10
C VAL A 105 -6.26 -23.00 -29.41
N PHE A 106 -6.33 -24.15 -30.08
CA PHE A 106 -7.06 -25.33 -29.63
C PHE A 106 -6.20 -26.36 -28.90
N ARG A 107 -4.94 -26.48 -29.32
CA ARG A 107 -4.07 -27.60 -29.00
C ARG A 107 -2.63 -27.13 -28.88
N VAL A 108 -1.95 -27.53 -27.81
CA VAL A 108 -0.50 -27.38 -27.64
C VAL A 108 0.08 -28.77 -27.43
N GLY A 109 0.85 -29.25 -28.40
CA GLY A 109 1.52 -30.55 -28.36
C GLY A 109 3.03 -30.39 -28.31
N ILE A 110 3.69 -31.21 -27.48
CA ILE A 110 5.13 -31.41 -27.49
C ILE A 110 5.40 -32.72 -28.22
N TYR A 111 6.28 -32.69 -29.21
CA TYR A 111 6.64 -33.84 -30.03
C TYR A 111 8.15 -34.08 -30.01
N ASN A 112 8.54 -35.34 -30.20
CA ASN A 112 9.93 -35.79 -30.30
C ASN A 112 10.18 -36.49 -31.63
N LEU A 113 11.34 -36.25 -32.22
CA LEU A 113 11.80 -36.98 -33.40
C LEU A 113 12.74 -38.12 -32.93
N PRO A 114 12.47 -39.39 -33.27
CA PRO A 114 13.36 -40.49 -32.90
C PRO A 114 14.67 -40.42 -33.70
N ASN A 115 15.81 -40.73 -33.06
CA ASN A 115 17.14 -40.54 -33.64
C ASN A 115 17.44 -41.36 -34.91
N PHE A 116 16.64 -42.36 -35.27
CA PHE A 116 16.88 -43.23 -36.43
C PHE A 116 15.61 -43.65 -37.18
N SER A 117 15.32 -42.95 -38.27
CA SER A 117 14.59 -43.48 -39.43
C SER A 117 15.07 -42.74 -40.68
N SER A 118 15.81 -43.40 -41.57
CA SER A 118 16.53 -42.73 -42.67
C SER A 118 15.64 -42.20 -43.82
N HIS A 119 14.33 -42.46 -43.76
CA HIS A 119 13.31 -41.82 -44.59
C HIS A 119 12.11 -41.43 -43.70
N ASN A 120 11.65 -40.19 -43.86
CA ASN A 120 10.48 -39.56 -43.21
C ASN A 120 10.36 -39.75 -41.68
N PRO A 121 11.14 -39.02 -40.87
CA PRO A 121 11.03 -39.07 -39.41
C PRO A 121 9.73 -38.41 -38.91
N GLN A 122 8.75 -39.24 -38.54
CA GLN A 122 7.47 -38.76 -38.01
C GLN A 122 7.61 -38.20 -36.58
N PRO A 123 7.04 -37.01 -36.27
CA PRO A 123 7.02 -36.49 -34.90
C PRO A 123 6.17 -37.36 -33.97
N SER A 124 6.80 -38.07 -33.04
CA SER A 124 6.11 -38.81 -31.98
C SER A 124 5.56 -37.84 -30.93
N LEU A 125 4.28 -37.96 -30.57
CA LEU A 125 3.67 -37.11 -29.54
C LEU A 125 4.21 -37.51 -28.15
N LEU A 126 4.74 -36.55 -27.39
CA LEU A 126 5.13 -36.76 -25.99
C LEU A 126 4.02 -36.39 -25.01
N PHE A 127 3.33 -35.29 -25.30
CA PHE A 127 2.35 -34.67 -24.41
C PHE A 127 1.49 -33.68 -25.18
N GLN A 128 0.20 -33.60 -24.83
CA GLN A 128 -0.76 -32.67 -25.42
C GLN A 128 -1.67 -32.08 -24.34
N VAL A 129 -1.91 -30.78 -24.43
CA VAL A 129 -3.12 -30.16 -23.84
C VAL A 129 -4.05 -29.81 -24.99
N THR A 130 -5.33 -30.10 -24.82
CA THR A 130 -6.39 -29.76 -25.77
C THR A 130 -7.48 -28.98 -25.05
N LYS A 131 -8.06 -28.00 -25.73
CA LYS A 131 -9.22 -27.24 -25.26
C LYS A 131 -10.47 -27.83 -25.93
N SER A 132 -11.21 -28.68 -25.23
CA SER A 132 -12.45 -29.29 -25.72
C SER A 132 -13.68 -28.54 -25.19
N GLN A 133 -14.73 -28.42 -26.00
CA GLN A 133 -16.04 -27.97 -25.54
C GLN A 133 -16.69 -29.11 -24.73
N ALA A 134 -17.24 -28.80 -23.55
CA ALA A 134 -17.95 -29.78 -22.73
C ALA A 134 -19.47 -29.63 -22.89
N GLU A 135 -19.98 -28.52 -22.38
CA GLU A 135 -21.38 -28.11 -22.38
C GLU A 135 -21.40 -26.59 -22.63
N ILE A 136 -22.56 -25.93 -22.59
CA ILE A 136 -22.66 -24.52 -22.94
C ILE A 136 -23.49 -23.68 -21.91
N GLN A 137 -22.88 -22.98 -20.89
CA GLN A 137 -23.50 -21.96 -19.93
C GLN A 137 -23.19 -20.36 -19.82
N ARG A 138 -22.37 -19.60 -20.62
CA ARG A 138 -22.70 -18.30 -21.34
C ARG A 138 -22.19 -18.18 -22.82
N GLU A 139 -23.05 -17.85 -23.83
CA GLU A 139 -22.77 -17.72 -25.31
C GLU A 139 -22.56 -16.26 -25.77
N LEU A 140 -21.82 -16.03 -26.87
CA LEU A 140 -21.54 -14.70 -27.43
C LEU A 140 -22.61 -14.19 -28.43
N SER A 141 -23.14 -13.00 -28.16
CA SER A 141 -24.23 -12.34 -28.92
C SER A 141 -23.83 -11.64 -30.23
N PHE A 142 -22.54 -11.60 -30.60
CA PHE A 142 -22.03 -10.83 -31.75
C PHE A 142 -21.34 -11.72 -32.79
N HIS A 143 -21.60 -11.47 -34.08
CA HIS A 143 -20.96 -12.19 -35.18
C HIS A 143 -19.43 -12.03 -35.17
N VAL A 144 -18.72 -13.11 -34.83
CA VAL A 144 -17.26 -13.24 -34.99
C VAL A 144 -16.93 -13.67 -36.42
N ALA A 145 -16.03 -12.93 -37.07
CA ALA A 145 -15.49 -13.32 -38.37
C ALA A 145 -14.25 -14.20 -38.14
N LEU A 146 -14.28 -15.43 -38.63
CA LEU A 146 -13.12 -16.32 -38.60
C LEU A 146 -12.20 -16.06 -39.80
N PRO A 147 -10.87 -16.25 -39.66
CA PRO A 147 -9.96 -16.26 -40.80
C PRO A 147 -10.22 -17.49 -41.69
N ALA A 148 -9.94 -17.38 -43.00
CA ALA A 148 -10.22 -18.45 -43.96
C ALA A 148 -9.50 -19.79 -43.68
N THR A 149 -8.46 -19.79 -42.84
CA THR A 149 -7.79 -21.01 -42.34
C THR A 149 -8.67 -21.82 -41.38
N ALA A 150 -9.60 -21.19 -40.66
CA ALA A 150 -10.50 -21.87 -39.73
C ALA A 150 -11.58 -22.72 -40.44
N ASN A 151 -11.81 -22.49 -41.75
CA ASN A 151 -12.72 -23.30 -42.57
C ASN A 151 -12.28 -24.78 -42.73
N LYS A 152 -11.12 -25.14 -42.18
CA LYS A 152 -10.54 -26.50 -42.18
C LYS A 152 -10.85 -27.28 -40.89
N LEU A 153 -11.45 -26.62 -39.90
CA LEU A 153 -11.92 -27.20 -38.65
C LEU A 153 -13.37 -27.68 -38.81
N SER A 154 -13.84 -28.57 -37.94
CA SER A 154 -15.24 -29.02 -37.92
C SER A 154 -16.20 -27.84 -37.66
N GLU A 155 -17.50 -27.99 -37.98
CA GLU A 155 -18.48 -26.94 -37.68
C GLU A 155 -18.58 -26.65 -36.18
N GLU A 156 -18.40 -27.68 -35.34
CA GLU A 156 -18.34 -27.60 -33.88
C GLU A 156 -17.10 -26.83 -33.40
N GLU A 157 -15.92 -27.15 -33.94
CA GLU A 157 -14.67 -26.44 -33.65
C GLU A 157 -14.74 -24.98 -34.11
N GLN A 158 -15.30 -24.70 -35.29
CA GLN A 158 -15.51 -23.34 -35.80
C GLN A 158 -16.49 -22.56 -34.93
N TYR A 159 -17.60 -23.18 -34.51
CA TYR A 159 -18.56 -22.58 -33.59
C TYR A 159 -17.89 -22.28 -32.25
N PHE A 160 -17.12 -23.21 -31.69
CA PHE A 160 -16.44 -23.01 -30.41
C PHE A 160 -15.33 -21.93 -30.49
N ILE A 161 -14.57 -21.81 -31.60
CA ILE A 161 -13.67 -20.65 -31.79
C ILE A 161 -14.44 -19.33 -31.82
N LYS A 162 -15.64 -19.27 -32.43
CA LYS A 162 -16.47 -18.05 -32.38
C LYS A 162 -16.78 -17.70 -30.93
N GLN A 163 -17.23 -18.66 -30.10
CA GLN A 163 -17.48 -18.46 -28.67
C GLN A 163 -16.23 -18.08 -27.85
N CYS A 164 -15.04 -18.48 -28.30
CA CYS A 164 -13.76 -18.10 -27.70
C CYS A 164 -13.26 -16.69 -28.08
N ASN A 165 -13.81 -16.00 -29.09
CA ASN A 165 -13.25 -14.73 -29.60
C ASN A 165 -13.81 -13.47 -28.89
N PHE A 166 -13.85 -13.51 -27.56
CA PHE A 166 -14.37 -12.44 -26.70
C PHE A 166 -13.74 -11.06 -26.98
N LEU A 167 -12.43 -10.95 -27.32
CA LEU A 167 -11.82 -9.65 -27.65
C LEU A 167 -12.33 -9.05 -28.95
N GLN A 168 -12.69 -9.87 -29.95
CA GLN A 168 -13.27 -9.36 -31.19
C GLN A 168 -14.63 -8.71 -30.92
N VAL A 169 -15.42 -9.32 -30.03
CA VAL A 169 -16.70 -8.77 -29.58
C VAL A 169 -16.48 -7.52 -28.74
N ALA A 170 -15.64 -7.61 -27.70
CA ALA A 170 -15.33 -6.50 -26.81
C ALA A 170 -14.83 -5.26 -27.56
N SER A 171 -13.95 -5.44 -28.55
CA SER A 171 -13.45 -4.36 -29.39
C SER A 171 -14.55 -3.69 -30.25
N LYS A 172 -15.63 -4.40 -30.60
CA LYS A 172 -16.80 -3.83 -31.30
C LYS A 172 -17.66 -3.03 -30.31
N CYS A 173 -18.04 -3.63 -29.19
CA CYS A 173 -18.83 -2.96 -28.14
C CYS A 173 -18.14 -1.67 -27.62
N THR A 174 -16.81 -1.70 -27.47
CA THR A 174 -15.98 -0.54 -27.08
C THR A 174 -16.05 0.61 -28.10
N ARG A 175 -16.28 0.31 -29.39
CA ARG A 175 -16.43 1.33 -30.44
C ARG A 175 -17.86 1.88 -30.47
N ASP A 176 -18.86 1.02 -30.45
CA ASP A 176 -20.27 1.43 -30.55
C ASP A 176 -20.69 2.32 -29.36
N ALA A 177 -20.24 1.98 -28.14
CA ALA A 177 -20.50 2.73 -26.91
C ALA A 177 -19.72 4.06 -26.77
N ARG A 178 -18.85 4.40 -27.73
CA ARG A 178 -18.25 5.75 -27.88
C ARG A 178 -19.11 6.66 -28.79
N VAL A 179 -19.97 6.09 -29.64
CA VAL A 179 -20.76 6.83 -30.64
C VAL A 179 -22.22 7.04 -30.21
N HIS A 180 -22.76 6.13 -29.39
CA HIS A 180 -24.13 6.19 -28.90
C HIS A 180 -24.24 5.94 -27.38
N ASP A 181 -25.36 6.37 -26.79
CA ASP A 181 -25.74 6.01 -25.42
C ASP A 181 -26.40 4.62 -25.44
N VAL A 182 -25.57 3.59 -25.36
CA VAL A 182 -25.97 2.18 -25.52
C VAL A 182 -26.39 1.59 -24.16
N ASP A 183 -27.56 0.96 -24.11
CA ASP A 183 -28.08 0.26 -22.93
C ASP A 183 -27.05 -0.77 -22.40
N PRO A 184 -26.64 -0.71 -21.11
CA PRO A 184 -25.79 -1.70 -20.44
C PRO A 184 -26.22 -3.17 -20.63
N ARG A 185 -27.48 -3.45 -20.94
CA ARG A 185 -28.00 -4.81 -21.23
C ARG A 185 -27.63 -5.34 -22.63
N LYS A 186 -27.03 -4.54 -23.50
CA LYS A 186 -26.61 -4.93 -24.86
C LYS A 186 -25.15 -5.39 -24.96
N PHE A 187 -24.41 -5.30 -23.85
CA PHE A 187 -23.06 -5.82 -23.74
C PHE A 187 -23.12 -7.32 -23.40
N PRO A 188 -22.16 -8.14 -23.87
CA PRO A 188 -22.19 -9.58 -23.63
C PRO A 188 -21.89 -9.87 -22.16
N GLU A 189 -22.88 -10.35 -21.41
CA GLU A 189 -22.69 -10.94 -20.08
C GLU A 189 -21.90 -12.26 -20.20
N SER A 190 -20.56 -12.16 -20.30
CA SER A 190 -19.53 -13.22 -20.22
C SER A 190 -19.54 -14.34 -21.29
N SER A 191 -18.49 -15.18 -21.32
CA SER A 191 -18.57 -16.54 -21.88
C SER A 191 -17.70 -17.58 -21.14
N MET A 192 -18.21 -18.83 -21.12
CA MET A 192 -17.48 -20.12 -20.96
C MET A 192 -16.73 -20.40 -19.65
N THR A 193 -16.92 -21.53 -18.93
CA THR A 193 -16.24 -21.86 -17.63
C THR A 193 -14.72 -22.17 -17.68
N VAL A 194 -14.01 -21.50 -18.57
CA VAL A 194 -12.76 -20.84 -18.21
C VAL A 194 -13.08 -19.36 -18.31
N ASN A 195 -13.76 -18.79 -17.30
CA ASN A 195 -14.59 -17.59 -17.51
C ASN A 195 -13.76 -16.43 -18.07
N ILE A 196 -14.23 -15.94 -19.20
CA ILE A 196 -13.70 -14.75 -19.83
C ILE A 196 -14.85 -13.78 -19.93
N ASP A 197 -14.61 -12.59 -19.42
CA ASP A 197 -15.67 -11.68 -19.11
C ASP A 197 -15.27 -10.29 -19.56
N CYS A 198 -16.10 -9.71 -20.40
CA CYS A 198 -15.93 -8.33 -20.82
C CYS A 198 -17.03 -7.50 -20.19
N ASN A 199 -17.03 -7.39 -18.86
CA ASN A 199 -17.94 -6.47 -18.20
C ASN A 199 -17.61 -5.03 -18.59
N PHE A 200 -18.49 -4.48 -19.43
CA PHE A 200 -18.54 -3.10 -19.88
C PHE A 200 -19.21 -2.20 -18.85
N THR A 201 -18.79 -2.34 -17.60
CA THR A 201 -19.30 -1.61 -16.46
C THR A 201 -18.88 -0.13 -16.50
N LYS A 202 -19.59 0.69 -15.71
CA LYS A 202 -19.60 2.16 -15.89
C LYS A 202 -18.23 2.79 -15.62
N ALA A 203 -17.46 2.30 -14.65
CA ALA A 203 -16.23 2.98 -14.25
C ALA A 203 -15.10 2.79 -15.28
N ALA A 204 -14.95 1.59 -15.85
CA ALA A 204 -13.98 1.30 -16.91
C ALA A 204 -14.33 2.03 -18.21
N MET A 205 -15.61 2.06 -18.60
CA MET A 205 -16.05 2.83 -19.76
C MET A 205 -15.95 4.35 -19.55
N GLN A 206 -16.18 4.85 -18.33
CA GLN A 206 -15.97 6.26 -17.99
C GLN A 206 -14.48 6.61 -17.93
N PHE A 207 -13.62 5.72 -17.43
CA PHE A 207 -12.16 5.89 -17.45
C PHE A 207 -11.66 6.03 -18.90
N ILE A 208 -12.13 5.17 -19.80
CA ILE A 208 -11.83 5.23 -21.23
C ILE A 208 -12.32 6.55 -21.85
N LYS A 209 -13.58 6.94 -21.59
CA LYS A 209 -14.13 8.23 -22.09
C LYS A 209 -13.37 9.45 -21.55
N ASN A 210 -12.85 9.39 -20.32
CA ASN A 210 -12.09 10.48 -19.70
C ASN A 210 -10.64 10.60 -20.21
N HIS A 211 -10.01 9.49 -20.66
CA HIS A 211 -8.62 9.48 -21.13
C HIS A 211 -8.47 9.37 -22.66
N ASN A 212 -9.57 9.15 -23.38
CA ASN A 212 -9.68 9.08 -24.86
C ASN A 212 -8.87 7.95 -25.56
N ASP A 213 -8.13 7.12 -24.81
CA ASP A 213 -7.33 6.02 -25.33
C ASP A 213 -8.20 5.00 -26.12
N THR A 214 -7.77 4.64 -27.33
CA THR A 214 -8.45 3.68 -28.22
C THR A 214 -7.91 2.25 -28.10
N SER A 215 -6.77 2.06 -27.42
CA SER A 215 -6.14 0.76 -27.19
C SER A 215 -6.69 0.02 -25.96
N LEU A 216 -7.22 0.76 -24.98
CA LEU A 216 -7.85 0.19 -23.80
C LEU A 216 -9.19 -0.47 -24.15
N VAL A 217 -9.28 -1.78 -23.87
CA VAL A 217 -10.50 -2.59 -23.97
C VAL A 217 -10.82 -3.08 -22.55
N PRO A 218 -12.01 -2.80 -21.99
CA PRO A 218 -12.40 -3.27 -20.66
C PRO A 218 -12.85 -4.73 -20.75
N SER A 219 -11.85 -5.59 -20.93
CA SER A 219 -11.98 -7.04 -21.00
C SER A 219 -11.14 -7.69 -19.91
N ALA A 220 -11.77 -8.63 -19.21
CA ALA A 220 -11.30 -9.33 -18.03
C ALA A 220 -11.51 -10.85 -18.18
N GLY A 221 -11.68 -11.56 -17.07
CA GLY A 221 -11.99 -12.99 -16.99
C GLY A 221 -11.56 -13.58 -15.65
N VAL A 222 -12.25 -14.61 -15.20
CA VAL A 222 -11.98 -15.33 -13.96
C VAL A 222 -12.22 -16.83 -14.19
N ALA A 223 -11.24 -17.70 -13.97
CA ALA A 223 -11.40 -19.15 -14.14
C ALA A 223 -11.16 -19.92 -12.83
N VAL A 224 -12.11 -20.82 -12.51
CA VAL A 224 -12.06 -21.72 -11.36
C VAL A 224 -11.75 -23.14 -11.84
N GLN A 225 -11.17 -23.98 -10.97
CA GLN A 225 -10.99 -25.40 -11.26
C GLN A 225 -12.31 -26.15 -11.03
N LEU A 226 -12.64 -27.08 -11.92
CA LEU A 226 -13.66 -28.10 -11.71
C LEU A 226 -12.96 -29.43 -11.36
N VAL A 227 -13.57 -30.21 -10.48
CA VAL A 227 -13.08 -31.53 -10.03
C VAL A 227 -14.23 -32.54 -10.13
N PRO A 228 -14.06 -33.69 -10.80
CA PRO A 228 -15.11 -34.71 -10.88
C PRO A 228 -15.35 -35.38 -9.53
N THR A 229 -16.59 -35.81 -9.29
CA THR A 229 -17.04 -36.57 -8.13
C THR A 229 -17.25 -38.06 -8.46
N GLU A 230 -17.56 -38.86 -7.45
CA GLU A 230 -17.95 -40.29 -7.61
C GLU A 230 -19.30 -40.48 -8.34
N SER A 231 -20.01 -39.39 -8.70
CA SER A 231 -21.32 -39.42 -9.36
C SER A 231 -21.32 -38.81 -10.77
N ASP A 232 -20.17 -38.74 -11.44
CA ASP A 232 -19.95 -38.09 -12.76
C ASP A 232 -20.38 -36.60 -12.83
N THR A 233 -20.53 -35.94 -11.67
CA THR A 233 -20.80 -34.50 -11.57
C THR A 233 -19.52 -33.74 -11.22
N PHE A 234 -19.43 -32.47 -11.62
CA PHE A 234 -18.25 -31.64 -11.35
C PHE A 234 -18.52 -30.68 -10.20
N LEU A 235 -17.67 -30.68 -9.18
CA LEU A 235 -17.66 -29.63 -8.14
C LEU A 235 -16.66 -28.53 -8.51
N PRO A 236 -16.98 -27.25 -8.29
CA PRO A 236 -15.96 -26.21 -8.31
C PRO A 236 -14.98 -26.40 -7.13
N SER A 237 -13.73 -25.97 -7.32
CA SER A 237 -12.66 -26.09 -6.34
C SER A 237 -11.72 -24.90 -6.42
N PRO A 238 -11.20 -24.37 -5.28
CA PRO A 238 -10.21 -23.31 -5.31
C PRO A 238 -8.94 -23.78 -6.03
N VAL A 239 -8.41 -22.93 -6.90
CA VAL A 239 -7.09 -23.15 -7.51
C VAL A 239 -6.02 -22.97 -6.43
N VAL A 240 -5.43 -24.07 -6.00
CA VAL A 240 -4.43 -24.11 -4.93
C VAL A 240 -3.12 -24.75 -5.35
N LYS A 241 -2.08 -24.45 -4.57
CA LYS A 241 -0.76 -25.06 -4.64
C LYS A 241 -0.33 -25.45 -3.23
N ASN A 242 0.11 -26.70 -3.08
CA ASN A 242 0.61 -27.18 -1.81
C ASN A 242 1.98 -26.57 -1.50
N VAL A 243 2.11 -25.95 -0.34
CA VAL A 243 3.33 -25.32 0.18
C VAL A 243 3.43 -25.66 1.66
N HIS A 244 4.46 -26.43 2.06
CA HIS A 244 4.66 -26.89 3.44
C HIS A 244 3.43 -27.61 4.04
N ASP A 245 2.85 -28.55 3.27
CA ASP A 245 1.66 -29.33 3.63
C ASP A 245 0.39 -28.48 3.88
N GLN A 246 0.37 -27.24 3.38
CA GLN A 246 -0.80 -26.36 3.37
C GLN A 246 -1.13 -25.96 1.92
N ASP A 247 -2.41 -26.02 1.57
CA ASP A 247 -2.89 -25.62 0.26
C ASP A 247 -3.18 -24.11 0.24
N VAL A 248 -2.36 -23.37 -0.50
CA VAL A 248 -2.43 -21.90 -0.64
C VAL A 248 -3.00 -21.56 -2.01
N ASN A 249 -3.88 -20.56 -2.09
CA ASN A 249 -4.47 -20.09 -3.35
C ASN A 249 -3.40 -19.69 -4.38
N ASP A 250 -3.39 -20.34 -5.54
CA ASP A 250 -2.39 -20.16 -6.62
C ASP A 250 -3.01 -19.60 -7.91
N GLY A 251 -4.03 -18.74 -7.75
CA GLY A 251 -4.58 -17.95 -8.84
C GLY A 251 -3.47 -17.25 -9.62
N THR A 252 -3.44 -17.46 -10.94
CA THR A 252 -2.45 -16.85 -11.84
C THR A 252 -3.11 -15.67 -12.55
N VAL A 253 -2.36 -14.57 -12.74
CA VAL A 253 -2.80 -13.43 -13.55
C VAL A 253 -2.38 -13.62 -15.00
N PHE A 254 -3.29 -13.37 -15.93
CA PHE A 254 -3.08 -13.52 -17.36
C PHE A 254 -3.30 -12.19 -18.08
N CYS A 255 -2.46 -11.94 -19.08
CA CYS A 255 -2.74 -10.98 -20.15
C CYS A 255 -2.89 -11.79 -21.44
N TYR A 256 -4.01 -12.55 -21.53
CA TYR A 256 -4.34 -13.56 -22.54
C TYR A 256 -3.44 -14.83 -22.55
N LEU A 257 -2.19 -14.69 -22.13
CA LEU A 257 -1.28 -15.77 -21.76
C LEU A 257 -0.91 -15.63 -20.27
N PRO A 258 -0.55 -16.74 -19.59
CA PRO A 258 -0.20 -16.71 -18.17
C PRO A 258 1.05 -15.84 -17.94
N LEU A 259 0.96 -14.93 -16.99
CA LEU A 259 2.10 -14.20 -16.46
C LEU A 259 2.62 -14.95 -15.22
N PRO A 260 3.92 -14.86 -14.89
CA PRO A 260 4.46 -15.42 -13.64
C PRO A 260 4.10 -14.51 -12.44
N ILE A 261 2.81 -14.23 -12.27
CA ILE A 261 2.22 -13.34 -11.28
C ILE A 261 1.11 -14.11 -10.57
N HIS A 262 1.28 -14.31 -9.27
CA HIS A 262 0.32 -15.00 -8.42
C HIS A 262 -0.61 -13.97 -7.75
N SER A 263 -1.92 -14.09 -7.98
CA SER A 263 -2.95 -13.19 -7.45
C SER A 263 -3.33 -13.49 -6.00
N GLY A 264 -3.11 -14.72 -5.53
CA GLY A 264 -3.57 -15.20 -4.22
C GLY A 264 -5.09 -15.43 -4.15
N LEU A 265 -5.79 -15.34 -5.28
CA LEU A 265 -7.21 -15.65 -5.42
C LEU A 265 -7.37 -17.16 -5.62
N PRO A 266 -8.47 -17.79 -5.17
CA PRO A 266 -8.78 -19.20 -5.46
C PRO A 266 -9.18 -19.44 -6.93
N VAL A 267 -8.89 -18.50 -7.82
CA VAL A 267 -9.26 -18.46 -9.23
C VAL A 267 -8.14 -17.79 -10.03
N HIS A 268 -7.93 -18.24 -11.26
CA HIS A 268 -7.14 -17.50 -12.24
C HIS A 268 -7.89 -16.24 -12.68
N ILE A 269 -7.18 -15.17 -13.04
CA ILE A 269 -7.80 -13.95 -13.60
C ILE A 269 -7.12 -13.50 -14.89
N ASN A 270 -7.90 -12.94 -15.81
CA ASN A 270 -7.45 -12.42 -17.11
C ASN A 270 -7.81 -10.95 -17.27
N GLY A 271 -7.10 -10.25 -18.14
CA GLY A 271 -7.57 -8.99 -18.69
C GLY A 271 -6.52 -8.23 -19.48
N ALA A 272 -6.91 -7.05 -19.98
CA ALA A 272 -6.03 -6.09 -20.65
C ALA A 272 -5.07 -5.37 -19.67
N PHE A 273 -4.46 -6.09 -18.72
CA PHE A 273 -3.64 -5.52 -17.65
C PHE A 273 -2.39 -4.80 -18.20
N ALA A 274 -2.10 -3.62 -17.63
CA ALA A 274 -0.82 -2.95 -17.79
C ALA A 274 0.26 -3.69 -16.98
N VAL A 275 1.35 -4.08 -17.64
CA VAL A 275 2.41 -4.92 -17.07
C VAL A 275 3.78 -4.24 -17.12
N ALA A 276 4.65 -4.57 -16.17
CA ALA A 276 6.04 -4.12 -16.21
C ALA A 276 6.76 -4.65 -17.48
N SER A 277 7.82 -3.96 -17.93
CA SER A 277 8.54 -4.29 -19.16
C SER A 277 9.17 -5.70 -19.16
N ASN A 278 9.47 -6.26 -17.98
CA ASN A 278 9.94 -7.63 -17.81
C ASN A 278 8.81 -8.69 -17.82
N ARG A 279 7.53 -8.25 -17.84
CA ARG A 279 6.30 -9.06 -17.72
C ARG A 279 6.22 -9.98 -16.49
N ARG A 280 6.96 -9.69 -15.42
CA ARG A 280 6.96 -10.45 -14.15
C ARG A 280 6.11 -9.84 -13.04
N HIS A 281 5.66 -8.60 -13.22
CA HIS A 281 4.80 -7.87 -12.29
C HIS A 281 3.78 -7.08 -13.09
N LEU A 282 2.66 -6.73 -12.46
CA LEU A 282 1.79 -5.68 -13.00
C LEU A 282 2.55 -4.35 -13.01
N GLN A 283 2.05 -3.37 -13.75
CA GLN A 283 2.57 -2.02 -13.63
C GLN A 283 2.19 -1.49 -12.24
N GLU A 284 3.19 -1.37 -11.37
CA GLU A 284 3.10 -0.78 -10.03
C GLU A 284 3.50 0.70 -10.09
N LYS A 285 2.95 1.52 -9.19
CA LYS A 285 3.29 2.95 -9.15
C LYS A 285 4.64 3.12 -8.47
N LEU A 286 5.64 3.55 -9.22
CA LEU A 286 6.94 3.92 -8.66
C LEU A 286 6.84 5.26 -7.90
N GLU A 287 7.77 5.50 -6.98
CA GLU A 287 7.84 6.75 -6.22
C GLU A 287 8.06 8.00 -7.09
N ASP A 288 8.31 7.84 -8.40
CA ASP A 288 8.54 8.92 -9.35
C ASP A 288 7.35 9.20 -10.32
N ASP A 289 6.31 8.37 -10.31
CA ASP A 289 5.24 8.43 -11.32
C ASP A 289 4.22 9.56 -11.06
N LYS A 290 4.36 10.68 -11.79
CA LYS A 290 3.39 11.80 -11.78
C LYS A 290 1.95 11.34 -12.09
N SER A 291 1.78 10.44 -13.05
CA SER A 291 0.46 9.90 -13.44
C SER A 291 0.56 8.55 -14.15
N CYS A 292 0.88 7.48 -13.41
CA CYS A 292 0.80 6.12 -13.94
C CYS A 292 -0.65 5.71 -14.20
N TYR A 293 -1.16 5.99 -15.40
CA TYR A 293 -2.52 5.64 -15.81
C TYR A 293 -2.70 4.13 -15.99
N GLY A 294 -1.61 3.37 -16.24
CA GLY A 294 -1.63 1.90 -16.25
C GLY A 294 -1.93 1.28 -14.88
N VAL A 295 -1.46 1.88 -13.78
CA VAL A 295 -1.86 1.47 -12.42
C VAL A 295 -3.35 1.72 -12.20
N LYS A 296 -3.83 2.94 -12.51
CA LYS A 296 -5.26 3.27 -12.37
C LYS A 296 -6.14 2.40 -13.26
N TRP A 297 -5.65 2.05 -14.44
CA TRP A 297 -6.33 1.10 -15.35
C TRP A 297 -6.40 -0.30 -14.73
N ASN A 298 -5.32 -0.80 -14.14
CA ASN A 298 -5.34 -2.07 -13.40
C ASN A 298 -6.31 -2.02 -12.21
N GLU A 299 -6.31 -0.93 -11.43
CA GLU A 299 -7.24 -0.71 -10.31
C GLU A 299 -8.69 -0.75 -10.79
N VAL A 300 -9.05 0.03 -11.82
CA VAL A 300 -10.41 0.10 -12.38
C VAL A 300 -10.82 -1.22 -13.04
N LEU A 301 -9.94 -1.85 -13.83
CA LEU A 301 -10.21 -3.15 -14.45
C LEU A 301 -10.46 -4.23 -13.39
N MET A 302 -9.75 -4.18 -12.25
CA MET A 302 -9.97 -5.08 -11.12
C MET A 302 -11.25 -4.79 -10.33
N GLN A 303 -11.55 -3.51 -10.08
CA GLN A 303 -12.73 -3.09 -9.32
C GLN A 303 -14.04 -3.29 -10.08
N ASP A 304 -14.00 -3.18 -11.40
CA ASP A 304 -15.17 -3.07 -12.28
C ASP A 304 -15.35 -4.36 -13.09
N SER A 305 -14.52 -4.59 -14.12
CA SER A 305 -14.67 -5.75 -15.01
C SER A 305 -14.34 -7.10 -14.34
N VAL A 306 -13.16 -7.25 -13.72
CA VAL A 306 -12.76 -8.52 -13.07
C VAL A 306 -13.64 -8.83 -11.85
N CYS A 307 -14.21 -7.82 -11.19
CA CYS A 307 -15.13 -8.01 -10.07
C CYS A 307 -16.46 -8.63 -10.54
N SER A 308 -17.11 -8.00 -11.53
CA SER A 308 -18.36 -8.50 -12.10
C SER A 308 -18.18 -9.86 -12.80
N ALA A 309 -17.02 -10.11 -13.41
CA ALA A 309 -16.60 -11.43 -13.90
C ALA A 309 -16.63 -12.52 -12.82
N TYR A 310 -16.09 -12.21 -11.64
CA TYR A 310 -15.99 -13.12 -10.50
C TYR A 310 -17.37 -13.42 -9.91
N LEU A 311 -18.16 -12.38 -9.68
CA LEU A 311 -19.53 -12.52 -9.14
C LEU A 311 -20.43 -13.31 -10.10
N SER A 312 -20.29 -13.06 -11.41
CA SER A 312 -20.94 -13.85 -12.46
C SER A 312 -20.53 -15.33 -12.42
N LEU A 313 -19.24 -15.62 -12.27
CA LEU A 313 -18.75 -17.01 -12.14
C LEU A 313 -19.39 -17.72 -10.95
N LEU A 314 -19.49 -17.06 -9.80
CA LEU A 314 -20.04 -17.67 -8.60
C LEU A 314 -21.54 -17.97 -8.73
N GLU A 315 -22.34 -17.07 -9.32
CA GLU A 315 -23.75 -17.37 -9.59
C GLU A 315 -23.95 -18.50 -10.62
N ASP A 316 -22.98 -18.75 -11.51
CA ASP A 316 -23.00 -19.93 -12.39
C ASP A 316 -22.56 -21.21 -11.69
N VAL A 317 -21.38 -21.23 -11.03
CA VAL A 317 -20.82 -22.49 -10.51
C VAL A 317 -21.58 -23.02 -9.29
N LYS A 318 -22.37 -22.15 -8.66
CA LYS A 318 -23.46 -22.49 -7.73
C LYS A 318 -24.44 -23.54 -8.26
N LEU A 319 -24.68 -23.60 -9.58
CA LEU A 319 -25.58 -24.60 -10.19
C LEU A 319 -25.02 -26.03 -10.17
N PHE A 320 -23.72 -26.20 -9.91
CA PHE A 320 -23.07 -27.51 -9.82
C PHE A 320 -22.82 -27.92 -8.34
N VAL A 321 -23.31 -27.14 -7.38
CA VAL A 321 -23.22 -27.45 -5.94
C VAL A 321 -24.43 -28.28 -5.52
N PRO A 322 -24.26 -29.47 -4.93
CA PRO A 322 -25.38 -30.30 -4.49
C PRO A 322 -26.06 -29.75 -3.24
N ASP A 323 -27.39 -29.92 -3.15
CA ASP A 323 -28.26 -29.51 -2.03
C ASP A 323 -28.10 -30.38 -0.75
N GLU A 324 -26.89 -30.90 -0.51
CA GLU A 324 -26.53 -31.73 0.65
C GLU A 324 -25.83 -30.93 1.77
N GLY A 325 -25.52 -29.65 1.54
CA GLY A 325 -24.96 -28.73 2.54
C GLY A 325 -23.54 -29.01 3.03
N SER A 326 -22.89 -30.07 2.54
CA SER A 326 -21.50 -30.42 2.86
C SER A 326 -20.47 -29.50 2.18
N TYR A 327 -20.82 -28.92 1.02
CA TYR A 327 -19.89 -28.16 0.18
C TYR A 327 -19.67 -26.71 0.67
N LYS A 328 -18.40 -26.34 0.84
CA LYS A 328 -17.96 -25.06 1.39
C LYS A 328 -17.74 -23.99 0.31
N PHE A 329 -18.83 -23.45 -0.23
CA PHE A 329 -18.81 -22.49 -1.35
C PHE A 329 -17.94 -21.23 -1.11
N HIS A 330 -17.79 -20.81 0.14
CA HIS A 330 -16.91 -19.71 0.54
C HIS A 330 -15.41 -19.94 0.25
N LEU A 331 -14.98 -21.18 -0.04
CA LEU A 331 -13.60 -21.46 -0.46
C LEU A 331 -13.25 -20.82 -1.82
N LEU A 332 -14.26 -20.50 -2.63
CA LEU A 332 -14.11 -19.84 -3.92
C LEU A 332 -14.02 -18.30 -3.78
N TRP A 333 -14.13 -17.74 -2.57
CA TRP A 333 -14.14 -16.30 -2.33
C TRP A 333 -12.71 -15.77 -2.09
N PRO A 334 -12.40 -14.52 -2.46
CA PRO A 334 -11.11 -13.91 -2.16
C PRO A 334 -10.96 -13.69 -0.64
N THR A 335 -9.84 -14.08 -0.03
CA THR A 335 -9.60 -13.92 1.42
C THR A 335 -8.38 -13.07 1.75
N ILE A 336 -8.48 -12.26 2.80
CA ILE A 336 -7.41 -11.41 3.37
C ILE A 336 -6.11 -12.18 3.67
N SER A 337 -6.20 -13.46 3.98
CA SER A 337 -5.09 -14.37 4.26
C SER A 337 -4.22 -14.67 3.03
N ASN A 338 -4.84 -14.70 1.84
CA ASN A 338 -4.20 -15.22 0.63
C ASN A 338 -4.01 -14.15 -0.46
N VAL A 339 -4.91 -13.17 -0.59
CA VAL A 339 -4.92 -12.22 -1.71
C VAL A 339 -3.68 -11.32 -1.73
N ASN A 340 -3.00 -11.30 -2.88
CA ASN A 340 -1.84 -10.44 -3.12
C ASN A 340 -2.25 -8.96 -3.13
N HIS A 341 -1.41 -8.08 -2.58
CA HIS A 341 -1.68 -6.64 -2.46
C HIS A 341 -2.11 -5.96 -3.77
N ASN A 342 -1.53 -6.37 -4.91
CA ASN A 342 -1.90 -5.87 -6.24
C ASN A 342 -3.33 -6.26 -6.66
N CYS A 343 -3.91 -7.30 -6.07
CA CYS A 343 -5.29 -7.75 -6.27
C CYS A 343 -6.25 -7.25 -5.16
N TRP A 344 -5.78 -6.40 -4.24
CA TRP A 344 -6.62 -5.75 -3.24
C TRP A 344 -7.85 -4.99 -3.80
N PRO A 345 -7.75 -4.25 -4.94
CA PRO A 345 -8.89 -3.52 -5.49
C PRO A 345 -10.08 -4.44 -5.86
N LEU A 346 -9.78 -5.62 -6.42
CA LEU A 346 -10.76 -6.66 -6.74
C LEU A 346 -11.45 -7.20 -5.48
N MET A 347 -10.69 -7.57 -4.45
CA MET A 347 -11.29 -8.10 -3.21
C MET A 347 -12.14 -7.05 -2.51
N LYS A 348 -11.76 -5.76 -2.57
CA LYS A 348 -12.57 -4.67 -2.02
C LYS A 348 -13.93 -4.58 -2.72
N SER A 349 -13.95 -4.44 -4.05
CA SER A 349 -15.21 -4.37 -4.81
C SER A 349 -16.05 -5.63 -4.64
N PHE A 350 -15.43 -6.82 -4.62
CA PHE A 350 -16.13 -8.09 -4.43
C PHE A 350 -16.97 -8.07 -3.14
N TYR A 351 -16.38 -7.69 -2.01
CA TYR A 351 -17.13 -7.64 -0.75
C TYR A 351 -18.12 -6.48 -0.70
N GLU A 352 -17.87 -5.35 -1.38
CA GLU A 352 -18.84 -4.25 -1.49
C GLU A 352 -20.10 -4.68 -2.28
N GLU A 353 -19.94 -5.45 -3.35
CA GLU A 353 -21.06 -6.03 -4.11
C GLU A 353 -21.78 -7.16 -3.38
N ILE A 354 -21.07 -8.05 -2.66
CA ILE A 354 -21.74 -9.02 -1.77
C ILE A 354 -22.53 -8.30 -0.65
N ALA A 355 -22.06 -7.13 -0.20
CA ALA A 355 -22.73 -6.32 0.81
C ALA A 355 -23.91 -5.48 0.27
N SER A 356 -24.04 -5.27 -1.05
CA SER A 356 -25.19 -4.56 -1.64
C SER A 356 -26.49 -5.34 -1.45
N GLY A 357 -26.40 -6.68 -1.44
CA GLY A 357 -27.54 -7.60 -1.33
C GLY A 357 -28.15 -8.01 -2.67
N GLU A 358 -27.51 -7.67 -3.81
CA GLU A 358 -27.99 -8.09 -5.14
C GLU A 358 -27.62 -9.54 -5.48
N TYR A 359 -26.56 -10.09 -4.88
CA TYR A 359 -26.05 -11.44 -5.13
C TYR A 359 -26.49 -12.46 -4.07
N SER A 360 -26.96 -13.63 -4.50
CA SER A 360 -27.50 -14.70 -3.64
C SER A 360 -26.50 -15.83 -3.45
N LEU A 361 -25.31 -15.49 -2.93
CA LEU A 361 -24.14 -16.39 -2.85
C LEU A 361 -23.88 -16.98 -1.46
N PHE A 362 -24.76 -16.72 -0.48
CA PHE A 362 -24.74 -17.43 0.80
C PHE A 362 -25.73 -18.60 0.78
N SER A 363 -25.38 -19.72 1.42
CA SER A 363 -26.25 -20.90 1.54
C SER A 363 -26.10 -21.59 2.88
N ASN A 364 -27.18 -22.20 3.35
CA ASN A 364 -27.19 -23.16 4.46
C ASN A 364 -27.19 -24.64 3.99
N GLY A 365 -27.00 -24.87 2.69
CA GLY A 365 -27.10 -26.18 2.06
C GLY A 365 -28.46 -26.53 1.46
N VAL A 366 -29.51 -25.74 1.73
CA VAL A 366 -30.89 -26.01 1.26
C VAL A 366 -31.48 -24.82 0.48
N GLN A 367 -31.02 -23.60 0.75
CA GLN A 367 -31.46 -22.41 0.02
C GLN A 367 -30.34 -21.38 -0.12
N TRP A 368 -30.32 -20.68 -1.24
CA TRP A 368 -29.37 -19.62 -1.57
C TRP A 368 -30.01 -18.24 -1.39
N VAL A 369 -29.30 -17.33 -0.71
CA VAL A 369 -29.81 -16.00 -0.34
C VAL A 369 -28.74 -14.91 -0.35
N ASP A 370 -29.19 -13.67 -0.36
CA ASP A 370 -28.39 -12.46 -0.15
C ASP A 370 -28.08 -12.18 1.33
N ILE A 371 -27.12 -11.29 1.56
CA ILE A 371 -26.59 -10.92 2.89
C ILE A 371 -27.65 -10.42 3.89
N ASN A 372 -28.83 -9.98 3.46
CA ASN A 372 -29.85 -9.44 4.36
C ASN A 372 -30.71 -10.51 5.03
N LYS A 373 -30.72 -11.74 4.50
CA LYS A 373 -31.45 -12.89 5.05
C LYS A 373 -30.56 -13.82 5.89
N VAL A 374 -29.25 -13.54 5.94
CA VAL A 374 -28.21 -14.39 6.53
C VAL A 374 -27.91 -13.98 7.96
N PHE A 375 -27.77 -14.94 8.87
CA PHE A 375 -27.19 -14.71 10.19
C PHE A 375 -26.24 -15.86 10.58
N PHE A 376 -25.25 -15.57 11.42
CA PHE A 376 -24.25 -16.54 11.85
C PHE A 376 -23.79 -16.27 13.28
N LEU A 377 -23.33 -17.30 13.98
CA LEU A 377 -22.56 -17.12 15.21
C LEU A 377 -21.15 -16.65 14.83
N ASP A 378 -20.58 -15.77 15.64
CA ASP A 378 -19.19 -15.31 15.48
C ASP A 378 -18.23 -16.51 15.28
N PRO A 379 -17.29 -16.47 14.31
CA PRO A 379 -16.49 -17.64 13.93
C PRO A 379 -15.52 -18.15 14.99
N GLU A 380 -15.11 -17.30 15.95
CA GLU A 380 -14.31 -17.75 17.09
C GLU A 380 -15.21 -18.43 18.13
N PHE A 381 -16.36 -17.82 18.42
CA PHE A 381 -17.38 -18.40 19.30
C PHE A 381 -17.91 -19.76 18.80
N ARG A 382 -18.20 -19.85 17.49
CA ARG A 382 -18.70 -21.07 16.82
C ARG A 382 -17.78 -22.28 17.02
N LYS A 383 -16.47 -22.05 17.17
CA LYS A 383 -15.43 -23.09 17.33
C LYS A 383 -15.15 -23.48 18.79
N GLU A 384 -15.84 -22.91 19.78
CA GLU A 384 -15.59 -23.25 21.19
C GLU A 384 -16.09 -24.66 21.53
N SER A 385 -15.18 -25.63 21.63
CA SER A 385 -15.46 -27.08 21.75
C SER A 385 -16.38 -27.51 22.90
N GLN A 386 -16.62 -26.65 23.90
CA GLN A 386 -17.52 -26.93 25.02
C GLN A 386 -18.99 -26.60 24.73
N ILE A 387 -19.27 -25.66 23.82
CA ILE A 387 -20.61 -25.11 23.59
C ILE A 387 -20.92 -24.65 22.17
N GLY A 388 -19.98 -24.65 21.23
CA GLY A 388 -20.15 -24.09 19.88
C GLY A 388 -21.32 -24.72 19.13
N ASP A 389 -21.35 -26.05 19.07
CA ASP A 389 -22.42 -26.80 18.41
C ASP A 389 -23.76 -26.65 19.12
N ALA A 390 -23.79 -26.79 20.45
CA ALA A 390 -25.02 -26.58 21.25
C ALA A 390 -25.56 -25.14 21.16
N SER A 391 -24.70 -24.15 20.95
CA SER A 391 -25.09 -22.75 20.71
C SER A 391 -25.64 -22.57 19.29
N PHE A 392 -25.00 -23.22 18.30
CA PHE A 392 -25.44 -23.17 16.90
C PHE A 392 -26.80 -23.87 16.71
N GLU A 393 -27.00 -25.04 17.31
CA GLU A 393 -28.28 -25.76 17.34
C GLU A 393 -29.39 -24.91 17.98
N VAL A 394 -29.12 -24.30 19.15
CA VAL A 394 -30.07 -23.38 19.80
C VAL A 394 -30.36 -22.15 18.93
N PHE A 395 -29.38 -21.63 18.20
CA PHE A 395 -29.55 -20.49 17.30
C PHE A 395 -30.41 -20.86 16.07
N GLN A 396 -30.14 -22.01 15.44
CA GLN A 396 -30.96 -22.57 14.37
C GLN A 396 -32.40 -22.84 14.82
N MET A 397 -32.59 -23.48 15.98
CA MET A 397 -33.91 -23.77 16.56
C MET A 397 -34.75 -22.50 16.82
N LEU A 398 -34.11 -21.39 17.22
CA LEU A 398 -34.82 -20.16 17.59
C LEU A 398 -34.99 -19.14 16.46
N TYR A 399 -34.16 -19.18 15.41
CA TYR A 399 -34.14 -18.16 14.33
C TYR A 399 -34.18 -18.72 12.90
N GLY A 400 -33.90 -20.01 12.69
CA GLY A 400 -33.82 -20.66 11.38
C GLY A 400 -35.16 -20.85 10.66
N SER A 401 -36.29 -20.67 11.34
CA SER A 401 -37.63 -20.69 10.73
C SER A 401 -37.97 -19.44 9.91
N SER A 402 -37.13 -18.41 9.94
CA SER A 402 -37.41 -17.12 9.31
C SER A 402 -36.16 -16.44 8.72
N ASN A 403 -34.98 -17.04 8.88
CA ASN A 403 -33.70 -16.52 8.41
C ASN A 403 -32.78 -17.69 8.04
N VAL A 404 -31.80 -17.46 7.17
CA VAL A 404 -30.81 -18.47 6.78
C VAL A 404 -29.64 -18.41 7.75
N ILE A 405 -29.50 -19.45 8.57
CA ILE A 405 -28.39 -19.57 9.53
C ILE A 405 -27.24 -20.33 8.88
N ILE A 406 -26.05 -19.71 8.83
CA ILE A 406 -24.84 -20.28 8.20
C ILE A 406 -23.68 -20.39 9.18
N ASP A 407 -22.70 -21.23 8.83
CA ASP A 407 -21.39 -21.30 9.48
C ASP A 407 -20.37 -20.49 8.64
N LEU A 408 -19.99 -19.30 9.11
CA LEU A 408 -19.12 -18.38 8.37
C LEU A 408 -17.65 -18.55 8.81
N PRO A 409 -16.67 -18.69 7.89
CA PRO A 409 -15.26 -18.72 8.26
C PRO A 409 -14.75 -17.39 8.81
N LEU A 410 -13.76 -17.47 9.71
CA LEU A 410 -13.09 -16.30 10.29
C LEU A 410 -12.43 -15.42 9.22
N ASP A 411 -11.74 -16.02 8.26
CA ASP A 411 -11.09 -15.31 7.14
C ASP A 411 -12.08 -14.51 6.30
N VAL A 412 -13.29 -15.03 6.07
CA VAL A 412 -14.33 -14.32 5.30
C VAL A 412 -14.84 -13.12 6.11
N LEU A 413 -15.09 -13.28 7.41
CA LEU A 413 -15.46 -12.18 8.30
C LEU A 413 -14.36 -11.10 8.32
N GLN A 414 -13.10 -11.48 8.53
CA GLN A 414 -11.96 -10.55 8.54
C GLN A 414 -11.79 -9.81 7.20
N SER A 415 -12.12 -10.46 6.08
CA SER A 415 -12.08 -9.85 4.74
C SER A 415 -13.15 -8.76 4.60
N PHE A 416 -14.40 -9.01 5.00
CA PHE A 416 -15.43 -7.95 5.10
C PHE A 416 -14.95 -6.77 5.95
N GLU A 417 -14.41 -7.03 7.15
CA GLU A 417 -13.98 -5.96 8.06
C GLU A 417 -12.85 -5.10 7.45
N LYS A 418 -11.89 -5.74 6.79
CA LYS A 418 -10.73 -5.08 6.17
C LYS A 418 -11.09 -4.32 4.88
N CYS A 419 -12.12 -4.76 4.16
CA CYS A 419 -12.72 -4.00 3.05
C CYS A 419 -13.52 -2.77 3.54
N GLY A 420 -13.72 -2.63 4.86
CA GLY A 420 -14.40 -1.49 5.50
C GLY A 420 -15.84 -1.78 5.94
N LEU A 421 -16.37 -2.96 5.57
CA LEU A 421 -17.79 -3.36 5.71
C LEU A 421 -18.09 -3.96 7.09
N LYS A 422 -17.38 -3.48 8.11
CA LYS A 422 -17.42 -3.99 9.49
C LYS A 422 -18.78 -3.77 10.16
N LYS A 423 -19.61 -2.81 9.73
CA LYS A 423 -20.93 -2.60 10.33
C LYS A 423 -21.97 -3.54 9.72
N GLU A 424 -21.85 -3.71 8.42
CA GLU A 424 -22.73 -4.43 7.52
C GLU A 424 -22.71 -5.92 7.86
N ILE A 425 -21.51 -6.52 7.96
CA ILE A 425 -21.35 -7.93 8.33
C ILE A 425 -21.67 -8.20 9.81
N ASN A 426 -21.29 -7.31 10.72
CA ASN A 426 -21.56 -7.50 12.15
C ASN A 426 -23.04 -7.23 12.53
N ALA A 427 -23.83 -6.55 11.67
CA ALA A 427 -25.28 -6.50 11.79
C ALA A 427 -25.98 -7.83 11.48
N ARG A 428 -25.22 -8.87 11.09
CA ARG A 428 -25.65 -10.27 10.89
C ARG A 428 -24.99 -11.26 11.85
N SER A 429 -23.96 -10.84 12.60
CA SER A 429 -23.17 -11.70 13.49
C SER A 429 -23.67 -11.70 14.93
N TYR A 430 -23.76 -12.90 15.53
CA TYR A 430 -24.02 -13.09 16.95
C TYR A 430 -22.73 -13.51 17.66
N SER A 431 -22.00 -12.53 18.20
CA SER A 431 -20.87 -12.80 19.11
C SER A 431 -21.32 -13.55 20.36
N LYS A 432 -20.39 -14.26 21.02
CA LYS A 432 -20.69 -15.02 22.26
C LYS A 432 -21.51 -14.21 23.27
N SER A 433 -21.15 -12.93 23.46
CA SER A 433 -21.90 -12.03 24.34
C SER A 433 -23.32 -11.77 23.81
N ILE A 434 -23.48 -11.43 22.53
CA ILE A 434 -24.80 -11.15 21.93
C ILE A 434 -25.69 -12.41 21.96
N PHE A 435 -25.16 -13.59 21.64
CA PHE A 435 -25.89 -14.85 21.74
C PHE A 435 -26.43 -15.09 23.15
N PHE A 436 -25.60 -15.02 24.18
CA PHE A 436 -26.07 -15.25 25.56
C PHE A 436 -27.06 -14.16 26.02
N HIS A 437 -26.83 -12.88 25.71
CA HIS A 437 -27.71 -11.76 26.12
C HIS A 437 -29.04 -11.68 25.35
N ALA A 438 -29.04 -11.99 24.05
CA ALA A 438 -30.18 -11.74 23.15
C ALA A 438 -30.93 -13.01 22.71
N CYS A 439 -30.23 -14.13 22.53
CA CYS A 439 -30.82 -15.40 22.12
C CYS A 439 -31.12 -16.29 23.34
N PHE A 440 -30.08 -16.77 24.03
CA PHE A 440 -30.17 -17.85 25.02
C PHE A 440 -30.97 -17.47 26.27
N PHE A 441 -30.49 -16.52 27.09
CA PHE A 441 -31.11 -16.26 28.39
C PHE A 441 -32.54 -15.71 28.28
N LYS A 442 -32.86 -14.97 27.21
CA LYS A 442 -34.23 -14.50 26.93
C LYS A 442 -35.22 -15.63 26.61
N ASN A 443 -34.76 -16.72 25.99
CA ASN A 443 -35.59 -17.85 25.59
C ASN A 443 -35.40 -19.09 26.50
N ILE A 444 -34.70 -18.97 27.63
CA ILE A 444 -34.22 -20.11 28.45
C ILE A 444 -35.31 -21.07 28.95
N SER A 445 -36.56 -20.61 29.05
CA SER A 445 -37.74 -21.43 29.39
C SER A 445 -38.26 -22.29 28.23
N ARG A 446 -37.92 -21.97 26.98
CA ARG A 446 -38.31 -22.68 25.74
C ARG A 446 -37.27 -23.72 25.29
N ILE A 447 -36.04 -23.66 25.82
CA ILE A 447 -34.93 -24.49 25.37
C ILE A 447 -34.96 -25.86 26.10
N PRO A 448 -34.79 -26.99 25.38
CA PRO A 448 -34.71 -28.33 25.98
C PRO A 448 -33.68 -28.43 27.10
N ALA A 449 -34.00 -29.18 28.16
CA ALA A 449 -33.21 -29.21 29.38
C ALA A 449 -31.75 -29.66 29.18
N HIS A 450 -31.45 -30.50 28.18
CA HIS A 450 -30.08 -30.94 27.90
C HIS A 450 -29.21 -29.77 27.35
N LEU A 451 -29.60 -29.17 26.21
CA LEU A 451 -28.93 -27.98 25.66
C LEU A 451 -28.89 -26.83 26.68
N ARG A 452 -30.03 -26.56 27.34
CA ARG A 452 -30.16 -25.51 28.35
C ARG A 452 -29.16 -25.71 29.50
N ASN A 453 -29.04 -26.92 30.04
CA ASN A 453 -28.18 -27.17 31.18
C ASN A 453 -26.70 -27.15 30.77
N VAL A 454 -26.32 -27.64 29.57
CA VAL A 454 -24.95 -27.50 29.05
C VAL A 454 -24.55 -26.02 28.96
N LEU A 455 -25.37 -25.20 28.27
CA LEU A 455 -25.10 -23.77 28.11
C LEU A 455 -25.17 -23.00 29.44
N THR A 456 -26.04 -23.39 30.37
CA THR A 456 -26.13 -22.76 31.71
C THR A 456 -24.95 -23.15 32.60
N LEU A 457 -24.47 -24.40 32.55
CA LEU A 457 -23.32 -24.85 33.33
C LEU A 457 -22.02 -24.25 32.78
N TYR A 458 -21.81 -24.21 31.46
CA TYR A 458 -20.71 -23.44 30.86
C TYR A 458 -20.78 -21.96 31.27
N ALA A 459 -21.97 -21.34 31.20
CA ALA A 459 -22.13 -19.94 31.60
C ALA A 459 -21.84 -19.73 33.11
N LEU A 460 -22.17 -20.72 33.95
CA LEU A 460 -21.91 -20.74 35.39
C LEU A 460 -20.45 -21.03 35.70
N ASP A 461 -19.70 -21.73 34.84
CA ASP A 461 -18.28 -22.08 35.00
C ASP A 461 -17.35 -21.01 34.37
N SER A 462 -17.79 -20.30 33.31
CA SER A 462 -17.22 -19.03 32.83
C SER A 462 -17.51 -17.86 33.79
N ARG A 463 -16.77 -16.74 33.68
CA ARG A 463 -17.01 -15.50 34.44
C ARG A 463 -17.79 -14.44 33.66
N ASP A 464 -17.95 -14.60 32.35
CA ASP A 464 -18.41 -13.53 31.46
C ASP A 464 -19.92 -13.30 31.59
N PHE A 465 -20.67 -14.36 31.89
CA PHE A 465 -22.14 -14.36 31.98
C PHE A 465 -22.66 -14.19 33.42
N ASN A 466 -21.77 -13.86 34.36
CA ASN A 466 -22.09 -13.65 35.78
C ASN A 466 -23.26 -12.67 36.00
N LEU A 467 -23.42 -11.68 35.11
CA LEU A 467 -24.52 -10.71 35.15
C LEU A 467 -25.85 -11.29 34.63
N LEU A 468 -25.80 -12.11 33.58
CA LEU A 468 -26.98 -12.79 33.03
C LEU A 468 -27.52 -13.84 34.01
N ILE A 469 -26.64 -14.61 34.63
CA ILE A 469 -27.03 -15.59 35.66
C ILE A 469 -27.63 -14.88 36.89
N LYS A 470 -27.10 -13.71 37.27
CA LYS A 470 -27.70 -12.83 38.30
C LYS A 470 -29.10 -12.30 37.93
N GLN A 471 -29.34 -12.05 36.64
CA GLN A 471 -30.58 -11.44 36.15
C GLN A 471 -31.69 -12.45 35.86
N TYR A 472 -31.36 -13.61 35.27
CA TYR A 472 -32.31 -14.55 34.73
C TYR A 472 -32.53 -15.75 35.65
N SER A 473 -33.78 -16.18 35.77
CA SER A 473 -34.14 -17.44 36.45
C SER A 473 -33.64 -18.64 35.66
N CYS A 474 -32.44 -19.10 35.99
CA CYS A 474 -31.71 -20.17 35.29
C CYS A 474 -31.28 -21.33 36.20
N ILE A 475 -31.19 -21.10 37.51
CA ILE A 475 -30.75 -22.11 38.49
C ILE A 475 -31.97 -22.88 38.99
N PRO A 476 -32.03 -24.22 38.87
CA PRO A 476 -33.15 -25.00 39.35
C PRO A 476 -33.20 -25.04 40.89
N THR A 477 -34.40 -24.84 41.44
CA THR A 477 -34.70 -25.00 42.89
C THR A 477 -35.70 -26.13 43.15
N SER A 478 -36.04 -26.92 42.13
CA SER A 478 -36.84 -28.13 42.26
C SER A 478 -36.26 -29.28 41.42
N PRO A 479 -36.37 -30.55 41.87
CA PRO A 479 -35.77 -31.70 41.17
C PRO A 479 -36.25 -31.89 39.73
N SER A 480 -37.45 -31.42 39.39
CA SER A 480 -38.03 -31.50 38.04
C SER A 480 -37.44 -30.49 37.04
N GLY A 481 -36.54 -29.60 37.46
CA GLY A 481 -35.89 -28.61 36.59
C GLY A 481 -36.83 -27.55 36.00
N LYS A 482 -38.08 -27.48 36.48
CA LYS A 482 -39.13 -26.53 36.07
C LYS A 482 -39.10 -25.21 36.86
N THR A 483 -38.87 -25.28 38.17
CA THR A 483 -38.80 -24.07 39.02
C THR A 483 -37.38 -23.52 38.99
N LEU A 484 -37.21 -22.37 38.33
CA LEU A 484 -35.92 -21.70 38.21
C LEU A 484 -35.91 -20.39 39.03
N LYS A 485 -34.75 -20.05 39.60
CA LYS A 485 -34.47 -18.79 40.31
C LYS A 485 -33.14 -18.20 39.81
N CYS A 486 -32.90 -16.92 40.07
CA CYS A 486 -31.56 -16.32 39.94
C CYS A 486 -30.81 -16.39 41.30
N PRO A 487 -29.46 -16.37 41.34
CA PRO A 487 -28.70 -16.59 42.57
C PRO A 487 -28.99 -15.59 43.69
N SER A 488 -29.31 -14.33 43.41
CA SER A 488 -29.66 -13.35 44.46
C SER A 488 -30.96 -13.68 45.19
N GLN A 489 -31.84 -14.48 44.56
CA GLN A 489 -33.03 -15.04 45.21
C GLN A 489 -32.70 -16.30 46.01
N LEU A 490 -31.41 -16.67 46.16
CA LEU A 490 -30.95 -17.84 46.90
C LEU A 490 -30.09 -17.44 48.11
N VAL A 491 -30.04 -18.32 49.10
CA VAL A 491 -29.23 -18.31 50.32
C VAL A 491 -28.39 -19.59 50.28
N SER A 492 -27.16 -19.58 50.78
CA SER A 492 -26.36 -20.81 50.84
C SER A 492 -26.81 -21.67 52.02
N PRO A 493 -26.97 -23.00 51.86
CA PRO A 493 -27.28 -23.92 52.97
C PRO A 493 -26.24 -23.98 54.10
N ARG A 494 -25.10 -23.28 54.01
CA ARG A 494 -23.95 -23.40 54.94
C ARG A 494 -23.34 -22.05 55.38
N GLY A 495 -24.03 -20.94 55.21
CA GLY A 495 -23.48 -19.57 55.42
C GLY A 495 -23.96 -18.81 56.66
N GLU A 496 -23.17 -17.83 57.13
CA GLU A 496 -23.45 -17.04 58.35
C GLU A 496 -24.75 -16.21 58.28
N ALA A 497 -25.15 -15.75 57.09
CA ALA A 497 -26.38 -14.97 56.91
C ALA A 497 -27.66 -15.80 57.07
N ALA A 498 -27.56 -17.14 57.11
CA ALA A 498 -28.70 -18.02 57.38
C ALA A 498 -29.34 -17.75 58.75
N SER A 499 -28.62 -17.13 59.70
CA SER A 499 -29.20 -16.70 61.00
C SER A 499 -30.22 -15.54 60.89
N LEU A 500 -30.65 -15.19 59.67
CA LEU A 500 -31.62 -14.14 59.36
C LEU A 500 -32.79 -14.66 58.48
N PHE A 501 -32.85 -15.97 58.13
CA PHE A 501 -33.83 -16.59 57.21
C PHE A 501 -34.22 -18.04 57.59
N SER A 502 -35.09 -18.67 56.78
CA SER A 502 -35.56 -20.06 56.95
C SER A 502 -35.65 -20.85 55.62
N PRO A 503 -35.87 -22.18 55.64
CA PRO A 503 -36.05 -22.97 54.42
C PRO A 503 -37.39 -22.74 53.69
N GLY A 504 -38.43 -22.31 54.40
CA GLY A 504 -39.75 -22.04 53.81
C GLY A 504 -39.75 -20.87 52.83
N ASP A 505 -38.73 -20.01 52.91
CA ASP A 505 -38.55 -18.83 52.06
C ASP A 505 -38.15 -19.17 50.60
N GLY A 506 -37.98 -20.44 50.26
CA GLY A 506 -37.75 -20.92 48.88
C GLY A 506 -36.41 -20.51 48.27
N ARG A 507 -35.39 -20.27 49.12
CA ARG A 507 -34.09 -19.69 48.74
C ARG A 507 -32.98 -20.73 48.46
N PHE A 508 -33.23 -22.03 48.20
CA PHE A 508 -32.15 -23.04 48.06
C PHE A 508 -32.05 -23.73 46.68
N PRO A 509 -30.83 -24.06 46.15
CA PRO A 509 -30.65 -24.75 44.86
C PRO A 509 -30.98 -26.27 44.87
N SER A 510 -31.09 -26.86 43.68
CA SER A 510 -31.36 -28.30 43.45
C SER A 510 -30.46 -28.88 42.34
N GLY A 511 -30.01 -30.13 42.47
CA GLY A 511 -29.14 -30.81 41.49
C GLY A 511 -28.40 -32.02 42.07
N ASN A 512 -27.23 -32.36 41.50
CA ASN A 512 -26.28 -33.35 42.03
C ASN A 512 -24.84 -32.78 42.03
N GLU A 513 -23.86 -33.56 42.51
CA GLU A 513 -22.46 -33.13 42.65
C GLU A 513 -21.70 -32.96 41.31
N GLU A 514 -22.25 -33.44 40.19
CA GLU A 514 -21.71 -33.19 38.84
C GLU A 514 -22.38 -31.99 38.13
N SER A 515 -23.45 -31.42 38.73
CA SER A 515 -24.23 -30.30 38.19
C SER A 515 -24.25 -29.14 39.19
N PHE A 516 -25.43 -28.69 39.64
CA PHE A 516 -25.62 -27.46 40.41
C PHE A 516 -25.29 -27.57 41.92
N LEU A 517 -25.18 -28.79 42.46
CA LEU A 517 -24.77 -29.01 43.86
C LEU A 517 -23.28 -29.36 44.00
N ASN A 518 -22.51 -29.35 42.91
CA ASN A 518 -21.06 -29.42 42.96
C ASN A 518 -20.51 -28.33 43.90
N VAL A 519 -19.62 -28.69 44.84
CA VAL A 519 -19.10 -27.77 45.87
C VAL A 519 -18.47 -26.52 45.25
N GLN A 520 -17.76 -26.63 44.12
CA GLN A 520 -17.14 -25.49 43.44
C GLN A 520 -18.19 -24.59 42.80
N ARG A 521 -19.25 -25.15 42.20
CA ARG A 521 -20.36 -24.37 41.61
C ARG A 521 -21.29 -23.78 42.66
N LEU A 522 -21.49 -24.42 43.82
CA LEU A 522 -22.17 -23.79 44.96
C LEU A 522 -21.37 -22.59 45.48
N ALA A 523 -20.08 -22.76 45.76
CA ALA A 523 -19.19 -21.66 46.14
C ALA A 523 -19.12 -20.55 45.05
N LYS A 524 -19.37 -20.90 43.79
CA LYS A 524 -19.48 -19.92 42.70
C LYS A 524 -20.85 -19.27 42.63
N LEU A 525 -21.96 -19.97 42.85
CA LEU A 525 -23.28 -19.36 43.01
C LEU A 525 -23.29 -18.34 44.15
N GLU A 526 -22.52 -18.56 45.22
CA GLU A 526 -22.28 -17.57 46.28
C GLU A 526 -21.58 -16.31 45.75
N GLN A 527 -20.52 -16.47 44.94
CA GLN A 527 -19.90 -15.34 44.21
C GLN A 527 -20.88 -14.65 43.24
N LEU A 528 -21.87 -15.39 42.73
CA LEU A 528 -22.95 -14.87 41.90
C LEU A 528 -24.12 -14.28 42.71
N GLY A 529 -24.02 -14.18 44.03
CA GLY A 529 -24.98 -13.48 44.88
C GLY A 529 -25.93 -14.37 45.66
N MET A 530 -25.77 -15.70 45.61
CA MET A 530 -26.39 -16.59 46.60
C MET A 530 -25.84 -16.26 47.98
N VAL A 531 -26.73 -15.90 48.90
CA VAL A 531 -26.37 -15.26 50.17
C VAL A 531 -25.79 -16.29 51.14
N SER A 532 -24.46 -16.39 51.27
CA SER A 532 -23.81 -17.25 52.26
C SER A 532 -23.41 -16.51 53.53
N GLY A 533 -22.25 -15.84 53.55
CA GLY A 533 -21.78 -15.13 54.73
C GLY A 533 -22.60 -13.89 55.07
N ASP A 534 -23.10 -13.16 54.06
CA ASP A 534 -23.52 -11.79 54.27
C ASP A 534 -24.62 -11.26 53.32
N LEU A 535 -25.52 -10.43 53.86
CA LEU A 535 -26.70 -9.92 53.16
C LEU A 535 -26.49 -8.63 52.36
N PRO A 536 -27.20 -8.45 51.21
CA PRO A 536 -27.36 -7.15 50.57
C PRO A 536 -27.89 -6.11 51.56
N TRP A 537 -27.30 -4.92 51.58
CA TRP A 537 -27.75 -3.88 52.52
C TRP A 537 -29.16 -3.35 52.22
N SER A 538 -29.79 -3.69 51.09
CA SER A 538 -31.23 -3.54 50.87
C SER A 538 -32.06 -4.41 51.80
N GLU A 539 -31.68 -5.67 51.96
CA GLU A 539 -32.29 -6.60 52.92
C GLU A 539 -31.82 -6.24 54.35
N VAL A 540 -30.58 -5.82 54.59
CA VAL A 540 -30.17 -5.38 55.95
C VAL A 540 -30.82 -4.05 56.37
N ALA A 541 -31.05 -3.11 55.45
CA ALA A 541 -31.79 -1.88 55.72
C ALA A 541 -33.29 -2.13 55.81
N GLU A 542 -33.87 -2.99 54.96
CA GLU A 542 -35.26 -3.43 55.13
C GLU A 542 -35.43 -4.19 56.45
N ARG A 543 -34.45 -4.99 56.90
CA ARG A 543 -34.38 -5.54 58.27
C ARG A 543 -34.20 -4.47 59.35
N ALA A 544 -33.78 -3.24 59.01
CA ALA A 544 -33.58 -2.08 59.88
C ALA A 544 -34.65 -0.97 59.74
N GLU A 545 -35.57 -1.12 58.79
CA GLU A 545 -36.79 -0.33 58.61
C GLU A 545 -37.96 -1.14 59.17
N SER A 546 -37.93 -2.46 58.99
CA SER A 546 -38.59 -3.39 59.90
C SER A 546 -37.91 -3.47 61.27
N ILE A 547 -36.83 -2.73 61.58
CA ILE A 547 -36.53 -2.36 62.99
C ILE A 547 -37.50 -1.27 63.45
N HIS A 548 -37.88 -0.30 62.62
CA HIS A 548 -38.88 0.70 63.02
C HIS A 548 -40.26 0.06 63.21
N GLU A 549 -40.67 -0.84 62.30
CA GLU A 549 -41.93 -1.60 62.44
C GLU A 549 -41.85 -2.62 63.59
N LEU A 550 -40.75 -3.36 63.74
CA LEU A 550 -40.55 -4.24 64.90
C LEU A 550 -40.48 -3.43 66.20
N ASN A 551 -39.93 -2.22 66.22
CA ASN A 551 -39.89 -1.37 67.41
C ASN A 551 -41.29 -0.90 67.86
N ALA A 552 -42.32 -1.06 67.03
CA ALA A 552 -43.71 -0.88 67.42
C ALA A 552 -44.38 -2.16 67.96
N ALA A 553 -43.83 -3.35 67.67
CA ALA A 553 -44.37 -4.65 68.11
C ALA A 553 -43.59 -5.28 69.29
N ASP A 554 -42.24 -5.17 69.27
CA ASP A 554 -41.30 -5.54 70.33
C ASP A 554 -40.03 -4.68 70.20
N SER A 555 -39.93 -3.64 71.02
CA SER A 555 -38.77 -2.72 71.05
C SER A 555 -37.49 -3.35 71.60
N ASN A 556 -37.57 -4.46 72.33
CA ASN A 556 -36.38 -5.20 72.79
C ASN A 556 -35.85 -6.09 71.67
N ALA A 557 -36.70 -6.81 70.95
CA ALA A 557 -36.31 -7.49 69.72
C ALA A 557 -35.82 -6.49 68.66
N ALA A 558 -36.34 -5.26 68.64
CA ALA A 558 -35.85 -4.20 67.77
C ALA A 558 -34.49 -3.64 68.22
N LEU A 559 -34.25 -3.39 69.52
CA LEU A 559 -32.94 -2.92 70.01
C LEU A 559 -31.89 -4.03 69.95
N GLU A 560 -32.24 -5.29 70.20
CA GLU A 560 -31.36 -6.42 69.92
C GLU A 560 -31.21 -6.67 68.42
N ARG A 561 -32.20 -6.36 67.58
CA ARG A 561 -31.95 -6.25 66.14
C ARG A 561 -31.16 -4.98 65.78
N VAL A 562 -31.09 -3.91 66.58
CA VAL A 562 -30.17 -2.77 66.40
C VAL A 562 -28.76 -3.12 66.86
N LYS A 563 -28.57 -3.96 67.89
CA LYS A 563 -27.24 -4.43 68.32
C LYS A 563 -26.75 -5.59 67.47
N ALA A 564 -27.61 -6.54 67.13
CA ALA A 564 -27.35 -7.57 66.13
C ALA A 564 -27.29 -6.96 64.73
N LEU A 565 -27.92 -5.82 64.44
CA LEU A 565 -27.58 -4.99 63.27
C LEU A 565 -26.20 -4.40 63.52
N LEU A 566 -25.99 -3.45 64.42
CA LEU A 566 -24.70 -2.78 64.69
C LEU A 566 -23.52 -3.73 64.93
N THR A 567 -23.73 -5.01 65.25
CA THR A 567 -22.73 -6.08 65.40
C THR A 567 -22.75 -7.11 64.28
N PHE A 568 -23.87 -7.33 63.56
CA PHE A 568 -23.82 -7.87 62.19
C PHE A 568 -23.06 -6.84 61.39
N MET A 569 -23.56 -5.63 61.11
CA MET A 569 -22.79 -4.42 60.75
C MET A 569 -21.35 -4.44 61.28
N GLU A 570 -21.02 -4.36 62.56
CA GLU A 570 -19.61 -4.25 62.97
C GLU A 570 -18.80 -5.50 62.60
N LYS A 571 -19.30 -6.73 62.75
CA LYS A 571 -18.61 -7.96 62.27
C LYS A 571 -18.54 -8.02 60.74
N LYS A 572 -19.60 -7.62 60.04
CA LYS A 572 -19.81 -7.46 58.60
C LYS A 572 -18.93 -6.37 58.01
N ILE A 573 -18.56 -5.37 58.79
CA ILE A 573 -17.69 -4.23 58.43
C ILE A 573 -16.26 -4.48 58.95
N LYS A 574 -16.05 -5.45 59.86
CA LYS A 574 -14.75 -6.10 60.13
C LYS A 574 -14.41 -7.14 59.04
N ARG A 575 -15.42 -7.90 58.56
CA ARG A 575 -15.50 -8.65 57.29
C ARG A 575 -15.64 -7.73 56.06
N ARG A 576 -15.83 -6.42 56.28
CA ARG A 576 -15.78 -5.26 55.36
C ARG A 576 -16.86 -5.11 54.27
N HIS A 577 -17.98 -5.82 54.33
CA HIS A 577 -19.17 -5.57 53.49
C HIS A 577 -19.86 -4.21 53.85
N PRO A 578 -20.03 -3.23 52.92
CA PRO A 578 -20.35 -1.83 53.28
C PRO A 578 -21.73 -1.27 52.80
N LEU A 579 -22.25 -0.25 53.51
CA LEU A 579 -23.56 0.39 53.31
C LEU A 579 -23.86 0.85 51.86
N SER A 580 -24.73 0.12 51.14
CA SER A 580 -25.10 0.40 49.73
C SER A 580 -26.00 1.64 49.59
N THR A 581 -25.63 2.67 48.84
CA THR A 581 -26.12 4.06 49.05
C THR A 581 -27.63 4.29 49.17
N ALA A 582 -28.53 3.71 48.37
CA ALA A 582 -29.98 3.93 48.58
C ALA A 582 -30.45 3.37 49.94
N ASN A 583 -29.91 2.21 50.32
CA ASN A 583 -30.18 1.54 51.59
C ASN A 583 -29.29 2.08 52.72
N SER A 584 -28.16 2.70 52.37
CA SER A 584 -27.42 3.58 53.24
C SER A 584 -28.27 4.77 53.57
N GLN A 585 -28.93 5.44 52.62
CA GLN A 585 -29.85 6.54 52.89
C GLN A 585 -31.11 6.09 53.59
N ARG A 586 -31.66 4.91 53.29
CA ARG A 586 -32.66 4.30 54.17
C ARG A 586 -32.08 4.14 55.58
N LEU A 587 -30.81 3.77 55.76
CA LEU A 587 -30.06 3.82 57.03
C LEU A 587 -29.42 5.19 57.41
N MET A 588 -29.70 6.27 56.67
CA MET A 588 -29.22 7.64 56.92
C MET A 588 -30.40 8.63 56.80
N LYS A 589 -31.63 8.12 56.97
CA LYS A 589 -32.94 8.80 56.93
C LYS A 589 -33.97 8.03 57.77
N ALA A 590 -33.92 6.70 57.80
CA ALA A 590 -34.32 5.98 59.02
C ALA A 590 -33.39 6.44 60.14
N LYS A 591 -34.01 6.66 61.29
CA LYS A 591 -33.54 7.63 62.27
C LYS A 591 -32.72 6.92 63.34
N PHE A 592 -31.37 7.04 63.31
CA PHE A 592 -30.54 6.44 64.38
C PHE A 592 -29.19 7.12 64.84
N LEU A 593 -28.78 8.39 64.55
CA LEU A 593 -27.46 9.02 65.01
C LEU A 593 -27.42 10.61 65.28
N PRO A 594 -26.33 11.32 65.79
CA PRO A 594 -26.27 12.78 66.25
C PRO A 594 -25.04 13.74 65.84
N VAL A 595 -24.84 15.01 66.36
CA VAL A 595 -24.17 16.25 65.73
C VAL A 595 -23.01 17.04 66.51
N LEU A 596 -22.23 18.00 65.90
CA LEU A 596 -21.05 18.80 66.44
C LEU A 596 -20.85 20.35 66.02
N LYS A 597 -19.62 21.00 66.08
CA LYS A 597 -19.36 22.51 66.20
C LYS A 597 -18.18 23.24 65.38
N LYS A 598 -17.43 24.30 65.86
CA LYS A 598 -16.56 25.31 65.08
C LYS A 598 -15.30 25.99 65.81
N PRO A 599 -14.23 26.50 65.10
CA PRO A 599 -13.06 27.34 65.58
C PRO A 599 -12.81 28.77 64.94
N SER A 600 -11.63 29.44 65.16
CA SER A 600 -11.37 30.91 64.98
C SER A 600 -10.30 31.45 63.96
N ASN A 601 -8.98 31.28 64.15
CA ASN A 601 -7.93 32.01 63.36
C ASN A 601 -7.67 31.40 61.96
N PHE A 602 -8.53 31.67 60.97
CA PHE A 602 -8.45 31.03 59.66
C PHE A 602 -8.93 31.98 58.53
N PRO A 603 -8.19 32.16 57.42
CA PRO A 603 -8.50 33.19 56.42
C PRO A 603 -9.70 32.86 55.48
N LEU A 604 -10.57 31.88 55.84
CA LEU A 604 -11.66 31.35 55.00
C LEU A 604 -12.91 30.94 55.85
N PRO A 605 -14.13 30.71 55.28
CA PRO A 605 -15.42 30.53 56.03
C PRO A 605 -15.66 29.24 56.88
N TRP A 606 -16.87 29.07 57.49
CA TRP A 606 -17.31 27.85 58.25
C TRP A 606 -18.86 27.65 58.34
N LYS A 607 -19.37 26.42 58.59
CA LYS A 607 -20.82 26.07 58.71
C LYS A 607 -21.24 25.24 59.96
N GLY A 608 -22.30 25.69 60.65
CA GLY A 608 -23.22 24.81 61.41
C GLY A 608 -22.93 24.51 62.89
N GLY A 609 -23.82 23.69 63.48
CA GLY A 609 -23.88 23.30 64.91
C GLY A 609 -25.01 24.02 65.68
N ALA A 610 -25.86 23.29 66.42
CA ALA A 610 -27.00 23.89 67.16
C ALA A 610 -27.54 23.08 68.37
N SER A 611 -28.52 22.19 68.15
CA SER A 611 -29.58 21.82 69.14
C SER A 611 -29.22 20.73 70.18
N THR A 612 -30.18 20.39 71.05
CA THR A 612 -29.97 19.79 72.39
C THR A 612 -30.51 18.37 72.65
N SER A 613 -31.65 17.97 72.08
CA SER A 613 -32.35 16.73 72.44
C SER A 613 -31.88 15.49 71.66
N GLN A 614 -32.30 14.27 72.05
CA GLN A 614 -31.88 13.02 71.38
C GLN A 614 -32.62 12.76 70.07
N VAL A 615 -32.47 13.70 69.14
CA VAL A 615 -32.93 13.58 67.76
C VAL A 615 -32.04 12.57 67.04
N LEU A 616 -32.64 11.45 66.65
CA LEU A 616 -32.00 10.46 65.81
C LEU A 616 -32.00 10.97 64.35
N LEU A 617 -30.97 11.73 64.00
CA LEU A 617 -30.79 12.35 62.70
C LEU A 617 -30.18 11.40 61.66
N ALA A 618 -30.25 11.89 60.44
CA ALA A 618 -29.61 11.38 59.25
C ALA A 618 -28.07 11.56 59.31
N PRO A 619 -27.25 10.49 59.36
CA PRO A 619 -25.78 10.60 59.20
C PRO A 619 -25.30 11.31 57.92
N GLU A 620 -26.14 11.60 56.92
CA GLU A 620 -25.74 12.39 55.76
C GLU A 620 -25.65 13.90 56.03
N GLU A 621 -26.21 14.40 57.12
CA GLU A 621 -26.25 15.84 57.43
C GLU A 621 -24.94 16.35 58.07
N VAL A 622 -23.91 15.51 58.21
CA VAL A 622 -22.80 15.70 59.16
C VAL A 622 -21.46 15.04 58.72
N PHE A 623 -20.30 15.68 58.95
CA PHE A 623 -18.90 15.26 58.65
C PHE A 623 -18.14 14.78 59.92
N LEU A 624 -16.86 14.37 59.79
CA LEU A 624 -15.89 14.33 60.90
C LEU A 624 -14.88 15.48 60.89
N GLU A 625 -14.40 15.77 62.09
CA GLU A 625 -13.57 16.90 62.50
C GLU A 625 -12.17 16.93 61.83
N VAL A 626 -11.66 15.78 61.42
CA VAL A 626 -10.32 15.61 60.82
C VAL A 626 -10.13 16.35 59.48
N GLU A 627 -11.21 16.76 58.83
CA GLU A 627 -11.19 17.33 57.46
C GLU A 627 -11.26 18.87 57.38
N LYS A 628 -11.04 19.51 58.54
CA LYS A 628 -10.94 20.96 58.75
C LYS A 628 -10.37 21.73 57.55
N TYR A 629 -9.09 21.53 57.21
CA TYR A 629 -8.36 22.31 56.20
C TYR A 629 -8.84 22.14 54.74
N ARG A 630 -9.86 21.30 54.50
CA ARG A 630 -10.24 20.86 53.16
C ARG A 630 -11.73 20.98 52.85
N VAL A 631 -12.62 21.01 53.86
CA VAL A 631 -14.07 21.24 53.66
C VAL A 631 -14.68 22.36 54.48
N CYS A 632 -14.01 22.84 55.53
CA CYS A 632 -14.72 23.55 56.61
C CYS A 632 -15.52 24.77 56.14
N CYS A 633 -15.06 25.44 55.09
CA CYS A 633 -15.70 26.57 54.44
C CYS A 633 -17.10 26.29 53.86
N THR A 634 -17.56 25.03 53.87
CA THR A 634 -18.82 24.62 53.24
C THR A 634 -19.74 23.70 54.07
N GLN A 635 -19.30 23.01 55.15
CA GLN A 635 -20.04 21.85 55.71
C GLN A 635 -20.00 21.62 57.27
N PRO A 636 -21.02 20.96 57.89
CA PRO A 636 -21.18 20.68 59.35
C PRO A 636 -20.78 19.24 59.82
N LEU A 637 -20.85 18.90 61.14
CA LEU A 637 -20.13 17.77 61.82
C LEU A 637 -20.99 16.85 62.79
N VAL A 638 -20.50 15.64 63.18
CA VAL A 638 -21.24 14.50 63.88
C VAL A 638 -20.77 14.16 65.33
N GLY A 639 -21.49 13.30 66.12
CA GLY A 639 -21.06 12.96 67.50
C GLY A 639 -21.56 11.71 68.31
N VAL A 640 -21.41 10.45 67.87
CA VAL A 640 -21.47 9.26 68.78
C VAL A 640 -20.30 8.29 68.54
N PHE A 641 -19.89 7.48 69.54
CA PHE A 641 -18.96 6.37 69.32
C PHE A 641 -19.66 5.19 68.61
N ILE A 642 -19.91 5.44 67.34
CA ILE A 642 -19.96 4.38 66.34
C ILE A 642 -18.55 3.74 66.33
N PRO A 643 -18.40 2.40 66.30
CA PRO A 643 -17.09 1.76 66.16
C PRO A 643 -16.33 2.32 64.95
N SER A 644 -14.99 2.43 65.01
CA SER A 644 -14.22 3.19 64.00
C SER A 644 -14.45 2.75 62.56
N ASN A 645 -14.69 1.46 62.34
CA ASN A 645 -15.06 0.88 61.05
C ASN A 645 -16.53 1.16 60.66
N VAL A 646 -17.43 1.27 61.64
CA VAL A 646 -18.84 1.61 61.40
C VAL A 646 -19.03 3.14 61.22
N LYS A 647 -18.15 4.01 61.78
CA LYS A 647 -18.08 5.46 61.45
C LYS A 647 -17.90 5.67 59.94
N VAL A 648 -17.08 4.81 59.33
CA VAL A 648 -16.83 4.74 57.88
C VAL A 648 -18.07 4.27 57.13
N CYS A 649 -18.76 3.26 57.66
CA CYS A 649 -19.95 2.71 57.03
C CYS A 649 -21.11 3.72 56.99
N MET A 650 -21.27 4.51 58.06
CA MET A 650 -22.18 5.65 58.15
C MET A 650 -21.62 6.93 57.49
N LYS A 651 -20.48 6.82 56.79
CA LYS A 651 -19.90 7.83 55.88
C LYS A 651 -19.47 9.13 56.54
N LEU A 652 -19.08 9.06 57.81
CA LEU A 652 -18.79 10.23 58.62
C LEU A 652 -17.34 10.64 58.56
N ASN A 653 -16.39 9.70 58.73
CA ASN A 653 -14.98 10.02 58.49
C ASN A 653 -14.72 10.20 56.99
N THR A 654 -15.35 9.36 56.15
CA THR A 654 -15.22 9.39 54.70
C THR A 654 -15.99 10.51 54.02
N LYS A 655 -16.75 11.29 54.80
CA LYS A 655 -16.97 12.70 54.52
C LYS A 655 -15.65 13.45 54.72
N HIS A 656 -14.79 13.27 53.72
CA HIS A 656 -13.61 14.06 53.44
C HIS A 656 -13.92 15.13 52.39
N ALA A 657 -12.96 16.00 52.13
CA ALA A 657 -13.02 16.86 50.96
C ALA A 657 -12.97 16.03 49.68
N THR A 658 -13.98 16.21 48.85
CA THR A 658 -13.96 15.76 47.46
C THR A 658 -12.94 16.61 46.69
N ILE A 659 -12.49 16.15 45.52
CA ILE A 659 -11.67 17.02 44.66
C ILE A 659 -12.40 18.32 44.31
N THR A 660 -13.74 18.37 44.27
CA THR A 660 -14.48 19.62 44.09
C THR A 660 -14.39 20.53 45.32
N HIS A 661 -14.48 19.99 46.55
CA HIS A 661 -14.23 20.79 47.75
C HIS A 661 -12.76 21.27 47.81
N VAL A 662 -11.78 20.40 47.54
CA VAL A 662 -10.35 20.73 47.52
C VAL A 662 -10.01 21.71 46.39
N ILE A 663 -10.60 21.60 45.20
CA ILE A 663 -10.38 22.52 44.07
C ILE A 663 -11.19 23.81 44.22
N GLN A 664 -12.33 23.82 44.90
CA GLN A 664 -12.95 25.08 45.35
C GLN A 664 -12.07 25.75 46.40
N GLN A 665 -11.57 25.03 47.40
CA GLN A 665 -10.61 25.52 48.39
C GLN A 665 -9.31 26.04 47.72
N LEU A 666 -8.79 25.32 46.72
CA LEU A 666 -7.60 25.69 45.96
C LEU A 666 -7.88 26.83 44.96
N TYR A 667 -9.09 26.95 44.41
CA TYR A 667 -9.47 28.12 43.61
C TYR A 667 -9.61 29.36 44.49
N GLN A 668 -10.21 29.27 45.69
CA GLN A 668 -10.19 30.36 46.67
C GLN A 668 -8.75 30.77 47.03
N ALA A 669 -7.83 29.80 47.14
CA ALA A 669 -6.41 30.04 47.34
C ALA A 669 -5.70 30.65 46.11
N MET A 670 -6.00 30.20 44.89
CA MET A 670 -5.46 30.73 43.63
C MET A 670 -5.99 32.13 43.30
N SER A 671 -7.18 32.50 43.80
CA SER A 671 -7.72 33.86 43.67
C SER A 671 -7.19 34.85 44.72
N ALA A 672 -6.40 34.40 45.70
CA ALA A 672 -5.84 35.28 46.72
C ALA A 672 -4.71 36.16 46.16
N SER A 673 -4.63 37.42 46.61
CA SER A 673 -3.56 38.35 46.20
C SER A 673 -2.25 38.03 46.94
N VAL A 674 -1.52 37.02 46.46
CA VAL A 674 -0.34 36.42 47.12
C VAL A 674 0.77 37.43 47.47
N ASN A 675 0.84 38.57 46.77
CA ASN A 675 1.80 39.64 47.07
C ASN A 675 1.45 40.50 48.31
N ALA A 676 0.21 40.44 48.80
CA ALA A 676 -0.32 41.32 49.86
C ALA A 676 -0.52 40.63 51.23
N LEU A 677 -0.27 39.33 51.35
CA LEU A 677 -0.44 38.57 52.60
C LEU A 677 0.74 38.73 53.57
N ASN A 678 0.46 38.69 54.87
CA ASN A 678 1.50 38.59 55.90
C ASN A 678 1.94 37.13 56.12
N ALA A 679 3.01 36.91 56.90
CA ALA A 679 3.63 35.60 57.08
C ALA A 679 2.66 34.51 57.57
N ALA A 680 1.92 34.74 58.66
CA ALA A 680 1.07 33.70 59.26
C ALA A 680 -0.15 33.35 58.39
N GLU A 681 -0.66 34.31 57.61
CA GLU A 681 -1.71 34.08 56.61
C GLU A 681 -1.18 33.34 55.39
N TYR A 682 0.03 33.68 54.95
CA TYR A 682 0.75 32.97 53.90
C TYR A 682 1.10 31.54 54.31
N ASP A 683 1.37 31.28 55.60
CA ASP A 683 1.58 29.95 56.14
C ASP A 683 0.28 29.12 56.15
N GLN A 684 -0.85 29.66 56.61
CA GLN A 684 -2.14 28.94 56.53
C GLN A 684 -2.65 28.75 55.10
N LEU A 685 -2.32 29.68 54.18
CA LEU A 685 -2.51 29.48 52.74
C LEU A 685 -1.59 28.37 52.21
N THR A 686 -0.33 28.32 52.65
CA THR A 686 0.64 27.30 52.24
C THR A 686 0.27 25.92 52.80
N ASP A 687 -0.22 25.81 54.04
CA ASP A 687 -0.82 24.59 54.61
C ASP A 687 -2.03 24.13 53.80
N THR A 688 -2.91 25.05 53.40
CA THR A 688 -4.09 24.73 52.58
C THR A 688 -3.68 24.25 51.18
N CYS A 689 -2.73 24.94 50.54
CA CYS A 689 -2.14 24.54 49.26
C CYS A 689 -1.35 23.23 49.36
N ALA A 690 -0.62 22.99 50.45
CA ALA A 690 0.13 21.74 50.67
C ALA A 690 -0.80 20.57 51.00
N ALA A 691 -1.87 20.78 51.78
CA ALA A 691 -2.90 19.79 52.02
C ALA A 691 -3.67 19.45 50.73
N ALA A 692 -3.87 20.43 49.85
CA ALA A 692 -4.43 20.26 48.51
C ALA A 692 -3.44 19.56 47.56
N TYR A 693 -2.15 19.93 47.52
CA TYR A 693 -1.13 19.29 46.70
C TYR A 693 -0.81 17.87 47.16
N ALA A 694 -0.82 17.59 48.47
CA ALA A 694 -0.69 16.23 49.00
C ALA A 694 -1.93 15.38 48.67
N TYR A 695 -3.13 15.96 48.79
CA TYR A 695 -4.37 15.32 48.32
C TYR A 695 -4.30 15.06 46.80
N LEU A 696 -3.86 16.03 45.99
CA LEU A 696 -3.72 15.91 44.54
C LEU A 696 -2.57 14.96 44.13
N GLN A 697 -1.50 14.85 44.91
CA GLN A 697 -0.42 13.87 44.69
C GLN A 697 -0.88 12.44 44.95
N GLN A 698 -1.75 12.23 45.94
CA GLN A 698 -2.41 10.94 46.19
C GLN A 698 -3.54 10.68 45.18
N ALA A 699 -4.26 11.74 44.77
CA ALA A 699 -5.32 11.69 43.79
C ALA A 699 -4.82 11.67 42.33
N ILE A 700 -3.54 11.92 42.03
CA ILE A 700 -3.04 11.81 40.66
C ILE A 700 -2.91 10.34 40.23
N ASP A 701 -2.57 9.46 41.18
CA ASP A 701 -2.46 8.02 40.98
C ASP A 701 -3.84 7.35 40.74
N THR A 702 -4.95 8.03 41.08
CA THR A 702 -6.30 7.43 41.16
C THR A 702 -7.39 8.21 40.42
N GLN A 703 -7.31 9.55 40.43
CA GLN A 703 -8.18 10.48 39.71
C GLN A 703 -7.37 11.36 38.74
N GLY A 704 -6.20 10.89 38.29
CA GLY A 704 -5.26 11.66 37.47
C GLY A 704 -5.89 12.39 36.29
N ALA A 705 -6.74 11.72 35.50
CA ALA A 705 -7.43 12.36 34.38
C ALA A 705 -8.35 13.52 34.78
N LYS A 706 -8.98 13.47 35.98
CA LYS A 706 -9.90 14.51 36.48
C LYS A 706 -9.19 15.61 37.26
N CYS A 707 -8.09 15.27 37.94
CA CYS A 707 -7.11 16.27 38.35
C CYS A 707 -6.64 17.03 37.09
N MET A 708 -6.30 16.32 36.01
CA MET A 708 -5.91 16.95 34.75
C MET A 708 -7.04 17.69 34.04
N GLU A 709 -8.32 17.34 34.22
CA GLU A 709 -9.43 18.17 33.75
C GLU A 709 -9.38 19.57 34.39
N TYR A 710 -9.14 19.64 35.71
CA TYR A 710 -9.04 20.90 36.45
C TYR A 710 -7.67 21.59 36.36
N LEU A 711 -6.60 20.88 36.01
CA LEU A 711 -5.21 21.38 36.05
C LEU A 711 -4.54 21.54 34.67
N ARG A 712 -5.01 20.85 33.62
CA ARG A 712 -4.43 20.93 32.25
C ARG A 712 -4.65 22.32 31.67
N GLY A 713 -3.56 23.01 31.34
CA GLY A 713 -3.62 24.38 30.86
C GLY A 713 -3.97 25.42 31.93
N LYS A 714 -3.99 25.03 33.22
CA LYS A 714 -4.02 25.98 34.34
C LYS A 714 -2.60 26.19 34.87
N SER A 715 -2.35 27.41 35.36
CA SER A 715 -1.17 27.70 36.15
C SER A 715 -1.49 27.42 37.61
N PHE A 716 -1.04 26.27 38.13
CA PHE A 716 -1.38 25.79 39.47
C PHE A 716 -0.15 25.44 40.33
N ILE A 717 1.05 25.44 39.75
CA ILE A 717 2.29 25.06 40.43
C ILE A 717 2.89 26.31 41.07
N LEU A 718 2.81 26.47 42.39
CA LEU A 718 3.35 27.64 43.09
C LEU A 718 4.88 27.62 43.10
N VAL A 719 5.50 28.59 42.42
CA VAL A 719 6.95 28.77 42.31
C VAL A 719 7.30 30.21 42.71
N GLY A 720 7.90 30.37 43.89
CA GLY A 720 8.03 31.69 44.52
C GLY A 720 6.64 32.28 44.80
N LYS A 721 6.43 33.56 44.45
CA LYS A 721 5.14 34.26 44.58
C LYS A 721 4.26 34.20 43.30
N ARG A 722 4.41 33.18 42.46
CA ARG A 722 3.64 33.03 41.20
C ARG A 722 3.23 31.57 40.97
N PHE A 723 2.05 31.33 40.39
CA PHE A 723 1.67 30.00 39.91
C PHE A 723 2.07 29.82 38.43
N LEU A 724 2.61 28.64 38.06
CA LEU A 724 3.08 28.29 36.71
C LEU A 724 2.36 27.06 36.14
N SER A 725 2.42 26.89 34.81
CA SER A 725 1.82 25.77 34.09
C SER A 725 2.81 24.63 33.80
N ALA A 726 2.33 23.39 33.75
CA ALA A 726 3.19 22.20 33.66
C ALA A 726 4.00 22.06 32.35
N ARG A 727 3.56 22.68 31.24
CA ARG A 727 4.33 22.67 29.96
C ARG A 727 5.61 23.50 30.05
N GLN A 728 5.64 24.49 30.93
CA GLN A 728 6.78 25.41 31.10
C GLN A 728 7.81 24.87 32.10
N VAL A 729 7.69 23.63 32.56
CA VAL A 729 8.52 23.10 33.65
C VAL A 729 9.04 21.70 33.30
N ALA A 730 10.32 21.43 33.59
CA ALA A 730 10.92 20.11 33.49
C ALA A 730 11.72 19.71 34.75
N PHE A 731 11.92 18.41 34.93
CA PHE A 731 12.75 17.86 36.02
C PHE A 731 14.25 18.13 35.83
N LYS A 732 14.73 18.17 34.58
CA LYS A 732 16.11 18.56 34.24
C LYS A 732 16.09 19.61 33.12
N LEU A 733 16.82 20.69 33.36
CA LEU A 733 17.13 21.77 32.42
C LEU A 733 18.52 22.29 32.79
N THR A 734 19.40 22.51 31.81
CA THR A 734 20.84 22.77 32.00
C THR A 734 21.29 24.21 31.73
N ALA A 735 20.42 25.04 31.15
CA ALA A 735 20.62 26.47 30.92
C ALA A 735 19.35 27.23 31.37
N ASP A 736 19.46 28.52 31.71
CA ASP A 736 18.28 29.30 32.08
C ASP A 736 17.50 29.73 30.83
N CYS A 737 16.33 29.14 30.62
CA CYS A 737 15.41 29.49 29.53
C CYS A 737 14.20 30.30 30.05
N SER A 738 14.29 30.88 31.24
CA SER A 738 13.27 31.79 31.79
C SER A 738 13.12 33.05 30.92
N PRO A 739 11.90 33.57 30.69
CA PRO A 739 10.63 33.20 31.32
C PRO A 739 9.85 32.08 30.62
N TYR A 740 10.40 31.44 29.59
CA TYR A 740 9.68 30.49 28.73
C TYR A 740 9.66 29.07 29.30
N LEU A 741 10.82 28.53 29.68
CA LEU A 741 10.98 27.19 30.25
C LEU A 741 11.80 27.23 31.55
N PHE A 742 11.29 26.58 32.59
CA PHE A 742 11.82 26.58 33.96
C PHE A 742 12.21 25.16 34.43
N LYS A 743 13.05 25.10 35.46
CA LYS A 743 13.35 23.86 36.21
C LYS A 743 12.38 23.73 37.41
N LEU A 744 11.86 22.53 37.65
CA LEU A 744 10.99 22.26 38.80
C LEU A 744 11.74 22.49 40.14
N PRO A 745 11.18 23.25 41.11
CA PRO A 745 11.83 23.45 42.41
C PRO A 745 12.01 22.13 43.17
N GLN A 746 13.20 21.93 43.75
CA GLN A 746 13.62 20.62 44.27
C GLN A 746 12.70 20.07 45.37
N GLN A 747 12.11 20.92 46.21
CA GLN A 747 11.14 20.52 47.23
C GLN A 747 9.88 19.90 46.61
N LEU A 748 9.30 20.53 45.58
CA LEU A 748 8.14 20.01 44.85
C LEU A 748 8.52 18.77 44.02
N ALA A 749 9.71 18.76 43.42
CA ALA A 749 10.25 17.63 42.68
C ALA A 749 10.43 16.37 43.54
N ASN A 750 10.80 16.54 44.81
CA ASN A 750 11.01 15.44 45.75
C ASN A 750 9.70 14.99 46.43
N ALA A 751 8.87 15.95 46.90
CA ALA A 751 7.65 15.64 47.66
C ALA A 751 6.46 15.25 46.78
N PHE A 752 6.33 15.85 45.59
CA PHE A 752 5.18 15.66 44.70
C PHE A 752 5.57 15.26 43.25
N PRO A 753 6.51 14.31 43.03
CA PRO A 753 7.01 13.99 41.69
C PRO A 753 5.91 13.47 40.74
N LYS A 754 4.88 12.81 41.26
CA LYS A 754 3.84 12.18 40.43
C LYS A 754 2.83 13.21 39.94
N VAL A 755 2.39 14.12 40.79
CA VAL A 755 1.46 15.20 40.41
C VAL A 755 2.06 16.04 39.29
N MET A 756 3.37 16.29 39.36
CA MET A 756 4.10 17.02 38.32
C MET A 756 4.25 16.19 37.03
N LYS A 757 4.68 14.92 37.10
CA LYS A 757 4.82 14.05 35.91
C LYS A 757 3.49 13.89 35.15
N ALA A 758 2.41 13.55 35.84
CA ALA A 758 1.10 13.41 35.19
C ALA A 758 0.45 14.77 34.82
N ALA A 759 0.92 15.88 35.41
CA ALA A 759 0.62 17.22 34.89
C ALA A 759 1.25 17.53 33.53
N GLY A 760 2.23 16.74 33.10
CA GLY A 760 2.97 16.92 31.85
C GLY A 760 4.35 17.55 32.01
N VAL A 761 4.86 17.68 33.24
CA VAL A 761 6.24 18.14 33.51
C VAL A 761 7.22 17.09 32.99
N LYS A 762 7.92 17.41 31.89
CA LYS A 762 8.79 16.46 31.19
C LYS A 762 10.09 16.16 31.95
N GLN A 763 10.69 15.00 31.65
CA GLN A 763 11.95 14.59 32.27
C GLN A 763 13.14 15.42 31.78
N MET A 764 13.14 15.74 30.49
CA MET A 764 13.87 16.76 29.74
C MET A 764 12.94 17.23 28.60
N PHE A 765 13.19 18.40 28.00
CA PHE A 765 12.43 18.88 26.84
C PHE A 765 12.97 18.29 25.52
N ASP A 766 12.09 18.13 24.53
CA ASP A 766 12.39 17.59 23.19
C ASP A 766 12.44 18.68 22.10
N GLU A 767 12.81 18.32 20.87
CA GLU A 767 12.98 19.23 19.73
C GLU A 767 11.74 20.12 19.51
N LYS A 768 10.55 19.52 19.69
CA LYS A 768 9.27 20.21 19.49
C LYS A 768 9.00 21.25 20.58
N ASP A 769 9.41 21.01 21.82
CA ASP A 769 9.30 22.02 22.88
C ASP A 769 10.18 23.25 22.60
N TYR A 770 11.42 23.04 22.16
CA TYR A 770 12.34 24.14 21.84
C TYR A 770 11.87 24.95 20.63
N ILE A 771 11.41 24.28 19.56
CA ILE A 771 10.81 24.95 18.38
C ILE A 771 9.56 25.74 18.77
N THR A 772 8.64 25.13 19.54
CA THR A 772 7.41 25.81 20.00
C THR A 772 7.72 27.02 20.89
N SER A 773 8.79 26.96 21.69
CA SER A 773 9.23 28.07 22.53
C SER A 773 9.79 29.22 21.69
N LEU A 774 10.57 28.92 20.62
CA LEU A 774 11.05 29.91 19.66
C LEU A 774 9.88 30.55 18.87
N HIS A 775 8.81 29.80 18.56
CA HIS A 775 7.58 30.35 17.99
C HIS A 775 6.89 31.34 18.93
N GLU A 776 6.81 31.05 20.24
CA GLU A 776 6.19 31.97 21.21
C GLU A 776 7.02 33.25 21.38
N VAL A 777 8.36 33.18 21.29
CA VAL A 777 9.24 34.36 21.21
C VAL A 777 8.94 35.20 19.96
N LYS A 778 8.85 34.57 18.77
CA LYS A 778 8.47 35.27 17.51
C LYS A 778 7.08 35.91 17.63
N LYS A 779 6.12 35.23 18.26
CA LYS A 779 4.75 35.71 18.47
C LYS A 779 4.65 36.87 19.46
N GLN A 780 5.48 36.89 20.51
CA GLN A 780 5.49 37.95 21.51
C GLN A 780 6.10 39.26 20.98
N PHE A 781 7.14 39.18 20.15
CA PHE A 781 7.87 40.36 19.66
C PHE A 781 7.61 40.72 18.19
N GLY A 782 6.99 39.84 17.40
CA GLY A 782 6.69 40.08 15.99
C GLY A 782 7.97 40.34 15.19
N ASP A 783 8.03 41.49 14.51
CA ASP A 783 9.22 41.97 13.79
C ASP A 783 9.99 43.07 14.55
N THR A 784 9.77 43.17 15.87
CA THR A 784 10.54 44.07 16.76
C THR A 784 11.77 43.38 17.35
N GLN A 785 12.73 44.18 17.83
CA GLN A 785 13.97 43.71 18.43
C GLN A 785 13.73 43.11 19.84
N LEU A 786 14.25 41.91 20.08
CA LEU A 786 14.23 41.27 21.39
C LEU A 786 15.03 42.07 22.43
N ASP A 787 14.51 42.20 23.64
CA ASP A 787 15.28 42.69 24.78
C ASP A 787 16.41 41.72 25.18
N LYS A 788 17.33 42.20 26.03
CA LYS A 788 18.52 41.43 26.44
C LYS A 788 18.20 40.08 27.11
N GLN A 789 17.09 39.97 27.85
CA GLN A 789 16.72 38.74 28.55
C GLN A 789 16.10 37.73 27.57
N ASN A 790 15.14 38.18 26.76
CA ASN A 790 14.44 37.30 25.82
C ASN A 790 15.31 36.91 24.61
N LEU A 791 16.27 37.76 24.20
CA LEU A 791 17.33 37.38 23.26
C LEU A 791 18.24 36.28 23.83
N GLN A 792 18.62 36.38 25.11
CA GLN A 792 19.44 35.34 25.76
C GLN A 792 18.68 34.01 25.87
N ALA A 793 17.40 34.05 26.24
CA ALA A 793 16.55 32.85 26.26
C ALA A 793 16.40 32.23 24.86
N ALA A 794 16.20 33.04 23.80
CA ALA A 794 16.14 32.55 22.42
C ALA A 794 17.45 31.85 21.98
N ILE A 795 18.61 32.40 22.32
CA ILE A 795 19.92 31.78 22.04
C ILE A 795 20.07 30.45 22.80
N HIS A 796 19.69 30.41 24.09
CA HIS A 796 19.73 29.16 24.87
C HIS A 796 18.81 28.08 24.28
N LEU A 797 17.59 28.43 23.88
CA LEU A 797 16.64 27.53 23.21
C LEU A 797 17.21 26.98 21.89
N ALA A 798 17.79 27.83 21.04
CA ALA A 798 18.40 27.43 19.78
C ALA A 798 19.57 26.45 19.96
N VAL A 799 20.44 26.69 20.94
CA VAL A 799 21.56 25.77 21.25
C VAL A 799 21.06 24.42 21.79
N ARG A 800 20.05 24.40 22.68
CA ARG A 800 19.42 23.15 23.15
C ARG A 800 18.78 22.36 22.00
N LEU A 801 18.14 23.03 21.04
CA LEU A 801 17.55 22.40 19.86
C LEU A 801 18.61 21.68 19.01
N ALA A 802 19.71 22.34 18.66
CA ALA A 802 20.77 21.75 17.85
C ALA A 802 21.49 20.58 18.55
N GLU A 803 21.72 20.66 19.87
CA GLU A 803 22.26 19.52 20.63
C GLU A 803 21.31 18.32 20.61
N THR A 804 19.99 18.55 20.76
CA THR A 804 18.99 17.47 20.70
C THR A 804 18.95 16.84 19.30
N LEU A 805 18.83 17.64 18.23
CA LEU A 805 18.83 17.16 16.84
C LEU A 805 20.07 16.33 16.49
N LYS A 806 21.23 16.70 17.03
CA LYS A 806 22.49 15.96 16.84
C LYS A 806 22.53 14.61 17.56
N VAL A 807 21.88 14.49 18.73
CA VAL A 807 21.70 13.20 19.43
C VAL A 807 20.68 12.31 18.71
N SER A 808 19.66 12.91 18.10
CA SER A 808 18.63 12.24 17.30
C SER A 808 19.06 11.91 15.85
N GLU A 809 20.33 12.17 15.49
CA GLU A 809 20.93 11.97 14.15
C GLU A 809 20.16 12.60 12.96
N VAL A 810 19.39 13.67 13.20
CA VAL A 810 18.52 14.27 12.17
C VAL A 810 19.30 15.20 11.25
N HIS A 811 19.22 14.97 9.93
CA HIS A 811 19.88 15.83 8.95
C HIS A 811 19.18 17.21 8.83
N PRO A 812 19.91 18.34 8.67
CA PRO A 812 19.31 19.68 8.69
C PRO A 812 18.19 19.90 7.66
N SER A 813 18.26 19.25 6.50
CA SER A 813 17.22 19.33 5.46
C SER A 813 15.87 18.75 5.91
N GLU A 814 15.86 17.75 6.78
CA GLU A 814 14.63 17.11 7.26
C GLU A 814 13.89 17.95 8.32
N VAL A 815 14.54 18.97 8.89
CA VAL A 815 13.99 19.77 9.99
C VAL A 815 12.75 20.54 9.55
N GLN A 816 12.78 21.12 8.35
CA GLN A 816 11.65 21.85 7.79
C GLN A 816 10.49 20.92 7.40
N ASP A 817 10.77 19.71 6.91
CA ASP A 817 9.75 18.73 6.55
C ASP A 817 9.06 18.13 7.78
N LYS A 818 9.82 17.88 8.87
CA LYS A 818 9.33 17.24 10.10
C LYS A 818 8.62 18.20 11.07
N TRP A 819 9.05 19.46 11.14
CA TRP A 819 8.53 20.43 12.12
C TRP A 819 8.11 21.80 11.55
N GLY A 820 8.22 22.00 10.23
CA GLY A 820 7.84 23.25 9.57
C GLY A 820 8.84 24.39 9.79
N THR A 821 8.39 25.63 9.62
CA THR A 821 9.23 26.83 9.70
C THR A 821 9.79 27.05 11.11
N VAL A 822 11.09 26.82 11.30
CA VAL A 822 11.84 27.21 12.49
C VAL A 822 12.23 28.70 12.40
N TYR A 823 12.29 29.39 13.55
CA TYR A 823 12.65 30.80 13.65
C TYR A 823 13.84 31.02 14.57
N LEU A 824 14.72 31.95 14.21
CA LEU A 824 15.90 32.37 15.00
C LEU A 824 16.00 33.91 15.02
N PRO A 825 16.67 34.51 16.02
CA PRO A 825 16.98 35.93 15.98
C PRO A 825 18.01 36.25 14.88
N ASP A 826 17.78 37.34 14.15
CA ASP A 826 18.75 37.94 13.23
C ASP A 826 19.84 38.74 13.96
N SER A 827 20.81 39.25 13.23
CA SER A 827 21.91 40.10 13.69
C SER A 827 21.45 41.42 14.33
N LYS A 828 20.23 41.87 14.06
CA LYS A 828 19.57 43.01 14.73
C LYS A 828 18.77 42.56 15.96
N GLY A 829 18.61 41.26 16.18
CA GLY A 829 17.85 40.68 17.30
C GLY A 829 16.35 40.55 17.04
N VAL A 830 15.91 40.57 15.78
CA VAL A 830 14.50 40.33 15.40
C VAL A 830 14.33 38.85 15.02
N MET A 831 13.24 38.19 15.43
CA MET A 831 13.00 36.80 15.06
C MET A 831 12.61 36.66 13.58
N ARG A 832 13.36 35.86 12.81
CA ARG A 832 13.18 35.61 11.36
C ARG A 832 13.07 34.11 11.06
N SER A 833 12.51 33.80 9.89
CA SER A 833 12.43 32.44 9.34
C SER A 833 13.84 31.91 9.05
N VAL A 834 14.14 30.64 9.35
CA VAL A 834 15.45 30.05 9.04
C VAL A 834 15.81 30.12 7.53
N PRO A 835 14.90 29.82 6.58
CA PRO A 835 15.12 30.03 5.15
C PRO A 835 15.40 31.48 4.71
N ASP A 836 15.06 32.50 5.51
CA ASP A 836 15.33 33.91 5.21
C ASP A 836 16.69 34.37 5.75
N LEU A 837 17.33 33.55 6.60
CA LEU A 837 18.56 33.89 7.31
C LEU A 837 19.80 33.29 6.65
N CYS A 838 20.82 34.12 6.47
CA CYS A 838 22.16 33.71 6.05
C CYS A 838 23.14 33.60 7.23
N ILE A 839 24.11 32.71 7.10
CA ILE A 839 25.37 32.72 7.88
C ILE A 839 26.36 33.66 7.17
N ARG A 840 26.95 34.62 7.91
CA ARG A 840 27.97 35.57 7.40
C ARG A 840 29.35 34.91 7.28
N ASN A 841 29.51 33.96 6.36
CA ASN A 841 30.70 33.11 6.23
C ASN A 841 31.60 33.39 4.99
N CYS A 842 31.27 34.37 4.14
CA CYS A 842 31.98 34.64 2.89
C CYS A 842 32.39 36.14 2.79
N PRO A 843 33.45 36.59 3.50
CA PRO A 843 33.81 38.02 3.66
C PRO A 843 34.30 38.75 2.39
N TRP A 844 34.27 38.10 1.22
CA TRP A 844 34.60 38.70 -0.08
C TRP A 844 33.37 38.95 -0.98
N ILE A 845 32.18 38.53 -0.55
CA ILE A 845 30.90 38.87 -1.19
C ILE A 845 30.40 40.12 -0.48
N SER A 846 30.05 41.18 -1.22
CA SER A 846 29.69 42.45 -0.57
C SER A 846 28.40 42.34 0.26
N ASP A 847 28.41 43.05 1.38
CA ASP A 847 27.28 43.20 2.32
C ASP A 847 26.40 44.43 1.98
N ASP A 848 26.66 45.13 0.87
CA ASP A 848 25.85 46.27 0.37
C ASP A 848 24.41 45.87 0.01
N ASP A 849 24.16 44.57 -0.18
CA ASP A 849 22.84 44.02 -0.50
C ASP A 849 21.93 43.99 0.74
N THR A 850 21.22 45.11 0.93
CA THR A 850 20.29 45.32 2.05
C THR A 850 19.10 44.36 2.10
N SER A 851 18.90 43.49 1.10
CA SER A 851 17.86 42.46 1.12
C SER A 851 18.23 41.25 2.00
N VAL A 852 19.53 40.97 2.19
CA VAL A 852 20.02 39.77 2.86
C VAL A 852 20.01 39.93 4.38
N GLN A 853 19.37 38.99 5.09
CA GLN A 853 19.27 39.01 6.55
C GLN A 853 20.23 37.98 7.15
N TYR A 854 21.06 38.39 8.11
CA TYR A 854 22.04 37.52 8.76
C TYR A 854 21.54 37.04 10.13
N VAL A 855 21.80 35.78 10.49
CA VAL A 855 21.52 35.20 11.82
C VAL A 855 22.32 35.90 12.93
N ASN A 856 21.85 35.86 14.19
CA ASN A 856 22.54 36.50 15.30
C ASN A 856 23.91 35.86 15.59
N ASP A 857 24.99 36.67 15.60
CA ASP A 857 26.37 36.20 15.75
C ASP A 857 26.69 35.49 17.09
N LYS A 858 25.77 35.55 18.06
CA LYS A 858 25.86 34.80 19.33
C LYS A 858 25.36 33.36 19.25
N ILE A 859 24.74 32.95 18.14
CA ILE A 859 24.36 31.56 17.90
C ILE A 859 25.57 30.86 17.25
N PRO A 860 26.12 29.78 17.86
CA PRO A 860 27.32 29.13 17.34
C PRO A 860 27.14 28.60 15.92
N TRP A 861 28.20 28.68 15.10
CA TRP A 861 28.17 28.16 13.73
C TRP A 861 27.68 26.69 13.61
N PRO A 862 28.10 25.74 14.49
CA PRO A 862 27.55 24.38 14.47
C PRO A 862 26.04 24.32 14.76
N THR A 863 25.51 25.23 15.59
CA THR A 863 24.07 25.36 15.86
C THR A 863 23.33 25.83 14.61
N CYS A 864 23.83 26.87 13.94
CA CYS A 864 23.25 27.38 12.69
C CYS A 864 23.26 26.32 11.57
N SER A 865 24.35 25.55 11.45
CA SER A 865 24.45 24.47 10.47
C SER A 865 23.49 23.31 10.78
N GLN A 866 23.39 22.86 12.04
CA GLN A 866 22.52 21.73 12.43
C GLN A 866 21.03 22.03 12.23
N VAL A 867 20.61 23.31 12.26
CA VAL A 867 19.20 23.72 12.07
C VAL A 867 18.88 24.27 10.68
N GLY A 868 19.83 24.21 9.72
CA GLY A 868 19.57 24.47 8.31
C GLY A 868 19.64 25.93 7.85
N VAL A 869 20.39 26.80 8.54
CA VAL A 869 20.60 28.20 8.09
C VAL A 869 21.52 28.22 6.85
N LYS A 870 21.06 28.81 5.74
CA LYS A 870 21.81 28.91 4.47
C LYS A 870 23.06 29.79 4.58
N THR A 871 24.02 29.62 3.68
CA THR A 871 25.24 30.46 3.61
C THR A 871 25.08 31.63 2.64
N ARG A 872 25.85 32.71 2.85
CA ARG A 872 25.87 33.88 1.94
C ARG A 872 26.21 33.52 0.48
N ARG A 873 26.91 32.41 0.25
CA ARG A 873 27.26 31.92 -1.09
C ARG A 873 26.06 31.34 -1.84
N GLU A 874 25.19 30.61 -1.16
CA GLU A 874 24.04 29.94 -1.76
C GLU A 874 22.97 30.96 -2.17
N GLU A 875 22.78 32.02 -1.37
CA GLU A 875 21.87 33.13 -1.68
C GLU A 875 22.28 33.87 -2.97
N ALA A 876 23.57 34.23 -3.09
CA ALA A 876 24.08 35.03 -4.20
C ALA A 876 23.97 34.35 -5.58
N LEU A 877 23.78 33.02 -5.62
CA LEU A 877 23.68 32.25 -6.86
C LEU A 877 22.26 32.23 -7.46
N GLN A 878 21.21 32.52 -6.68
CA GLN A 878 19.82 32.39 -7.16
C GLN A 878 19.45 33.39 -8.27
N HIS A 879 20.06 34.58 -8.28
CA HIS A 879 19.68 35.66 -9.21
C HIS A 879 20.13 35.46 -10.67
N TYR A 880 20.85 34.38 -10.97
CA TYR A 880 21.34 34.06 -12.32
C TYR A 880 20.76 32.76 -12.90
N ALA A 881 19.89 32.06 -12.15
CA ALA A 881 19.24 30.83 -12.60
C ALA A 881 17.88 31.11 -13.26
N ILE A 882 17.68 30.61 -14.49
CA ILE A 882 16.38 30.61 -15.17
C ILE A 882 16.05 29.14 -15.51
N GLY A 883 15.07 28.58 -14.79
CA GLY A 883 14.62 27.19 -14.94
C GLY A 883 13.23 26.99 -14.32
N ILE A 884 12.44 26.06 -14.86
CA ILE A 884 11.06 25.78 -14.42
C ILE A 884 11.01 24.40 -13.74
N PRO A 885 10.58 24.27 -12.47
CA PRO A 885 10.67 23.01 -11.73
C PRO A 885 9.37 22.18 -11.73
N CYS A 886 9.44 20.87 -11.98
CA CYS A 886 8.52 19.88 -11.38
C CYS A 886 8.97 18.40 -11.53
N GLY A 887 8.92 17.62 -10.44
CA GLY A 887 8.94 16.14 -10.50
C GLY A 887 9.79 15.43 -9.44
N GLN A 888 9.34 14.22 -9.08
CA GLN A 888 10.08 13.20 -8.32
C GLN A 888 11.19 12.57 -9.20
N LYS A 889 12.22 11.96 -8.59
CA LYS A 889 13.53 11.70 -9.25
C LYS A 889 14.28 10.45 -8.77
N GLU A 890 14.22 9.36 -9.56
CA GLU A 890 15.32 8.39 -9.64
C GLU A 890 16.63 9.13 -9.99
N LYS A 891 17.74 8.75 -9.34
CA LYS A 891 19.07 9.27 -9.69
C LYS A 891 19.39 8.93 -11.15
N LEU A 892 19.36 9.94 -12.03
CA LEU A 892 19.51 9.80 -13.49
C LEU A 892 20.70 8.90 -13.90
N THR A 893 21.81 8.97 -13.18
CA THR A 893 22.99 8.11 -13.40
C THR A 893 22.70 6.62 -13.26
N LYS A 894 21.84 6.20 -12.31
CA LYS A 894 21.36 4.80 -12.20
C LYS A 894 20.49 4.41 -13.39
N ARG A 895 19.58 5.29 -13.83
CA ARG A 895 18.68 5.03 -14.97
C ARG A 895 19.47 4.88 -16.28
N LEU A 896 20.41 5.79 -16.54
CA LEU A 896 21.34 5.70 -17.66
C LEU A 896 22.21 4.44 -17.57
N LYS A 897 22.80 4.13 -16.41
CA LYS A 897 23.60 2.90 -16.23
C LYS A 897 22.81 1.62 -16.52
N ARG A 898 21.52 1.57 -16.19
CA ARG A 898 20.62 0.46 -16.59
C ARG A 898 20.43 0.41 -18.12
N ILE A 899 20.19 1.53 -18.78
CA ILE A 899 20.08 1.61 -20.25
C ILE A 899 21.35 1.07 -20.92
N LEU A 900 22.53 1.52 -20.46
CA LEU A 900 23.84 1.06 -20.94
C LEU A 900 24.21 -0.37 -20.50
N THR A 901 23.34 -1.05 -19.74
CA THR A 901 23.45 -2.49 -19.46
C THR A 901 22.58 -3.32 -20.43
N GLY A 902 21.56 -2.70 -21.05
CA GLY A 902 20.71 -3.33 -22.07
C GLY A 902 21.14 -3.06 -23.52
N TYR A 903 21.92 -2.00 -23.76
CA TYR A 903 22.51 -1.68 -25.07
C TYR A 903 24.02 -1.99 -25.09
N PRO A 904 24.57 -2.52 -26.20
CA PRO A 904 26.01 -2.68 -26.39
C PRO A 904 26.66 -1.40 -26.97
N CYS A 905 27.94 -1.20 -26.65
CA CYS A 905 28.74 -0.06 -27.12
C CYS A 905 29.29 -0.30 -28.55
N GLU A 906 28.40 -0.24 -29.53
CA GLU A 906 28.69 -0.60 -30.93
C GLU A 906 28.20 0.48 -31.93
N LYS A 907 28.46 0.27 -33.23
CA LYS A 907 28.07 1.16 -34.34
C LYS A 907 26.59 1.55 -34.36
N GLU A 908 25.72 0.77 -33.73
CA GLU A 908 24.28 1.05 -33.64
C GLU A 908 23.99 2.40 -32.96
N ILE A 909 24.88 2.89 -32.07
CA ILE A 909 24.82 4.27 -31.52
C ILE A 909 24.83 5.32 -32.64
N LEU A 910 25.57 5.07 -33.72
CA LEU A 910 25.65 5.98 -34.87
C LEU A 910 24.40 5.88 -35.74
N LYS A 911 23.74 4.72 -35.81
CA LYS A 911 22.45 4.54 -36.48
C LYS A 911 21.32 5.23 -35.72
N GLU A 912 21.31 5.19 -34.39
CA GLU A 912 20.39 5.96 -33.55
C GLU A 912 20.55 7.47 -33.82
N LEU A 913 21.79 7.98 -33.90
CA LEU A 913 22.04 9.40 -34.23
C LEU A 913 21.63 9.78 -35.66
N LEU A 914 21.73 8.86 -36.63
CA LEU A 914 21.21 8.99 -37.98
C LEU A 914 19.67 9.00 -38.02
N GLN A 915 19.03 8.10 -37.26
CA GLN A 915 17.57 8.04 -37.10
C GLN A 915 17.02 9.36 -36.53
N ASN A 916 17.70 9.94 -35.52
CA ASN A 916 17.34 11.24 -34.94
C ASN A 916 17.40 12.38 -35.98
N ALA A 917 18.41 12.39 -36.87
CA ALA A 917 18.50 13.37 -37.94
C ALA A 917 17.40 13.18 -39.01
N ASP A 918 17.05 11.92 -39.33
CA ASP A 918 15.98 11.61 -40.28
C ASP A 918 14.58 11.98 -39.76
N ASP A 919 14.30 11.69 -38.49
CA ASP A 919 13.06 12.11 -37.80
C ASP A 919 12.96 13.65 -37.63
N ALA A 920 14.11 14.34 -37.58
CA ALA A 920 14.22 15.80 -37.62
C ALA A 920 14.11 16.39 -39.05
N GLN A 921 13.96 15.54 -40.07
CA GLN A 921 13.88 15.91 -41.49
C GLN A 921 15.15 16.56 -42.06
N ALA A 922 16.33 16.24 -41.51
CA ALA A 922 17.60 16.61 -42.11
C ALA A 922 17.78 15.88 -43.45
N THR A 923 18.37 16.55 -44.44
CA THR A 923 18.73 15.95 -45.72
C THR A 923 20.19 15.47 -45.76
N GLU A 924 21.04 16.02 -44.89
CA GLU A 924 22.44 15.66 -44.77
C GLU A 924 22.85 15.45 -43.31
N ILE A 925 23.70 14.44 -43.08
CA ILE A 925 24.35 14.19 -41.79
C ILE A 925 25.82 13.81 -42.00
N CYS A 926 26.70 14.28 -41.12
CA CYS A 926 28.13 14.01 -41.15
C CYS A 926 28.63 13.56 -39.77
N PHE A 927 29.30 12.40 -39.72
CA PHE A 927 30.00 11.89 -38.54
C PHE A 927 31.48 12.24 -38.65
N ILE A 928 32.02 13.00 -37.71
CA ILE A 928 33.39 13.52 -37.72
C ILE A 928 34.15 13.01 -36.49
N LYS A 929 35.25 12.27 -36.71
CA LYS A 929 36.22 12.00 -35.65
C LYS A 929 37.07 13.26 -35.42
N ASP A 930 37.03 13.85 -34.24
CA ASP A 930 37.93 14.93 -33.83
C ASP A 930 38.98 14.39 -32.86
N PRO A 931 40.15 13.94 -33.33
CA PRO A 931 41.22 13.39 -32.47
C PRO A 931 41.97 14.46 -31.66
N ARG A 932 41.71 15.76 -31.88
CA ARG A 932 42.49 16.85 -31.27
C ARG A 932 42.16 17.04 -29.78
N GLN A 933 43.20 17.37 -29.03
CA GLN A 933 43.09 18.03 -27.73
C GLN A 933 43.02 19.55 -27.95
N HIS A 934 42.00 20.22 -27.44
CA HIS A 934 41.85 21.68 -27.50
C HIS A 934 42.43 22.36 -26.24
N PRO A 935 42.75 23.67 -26.30
CA PRO A 935 43.09 24.48 -25.13
C PRO A 935 42.00 24.43 -24.06
N HIS A 936 42.37 24.65 -22.80
CA HIS A 936 41.47 24.47 -21.66
C HIS A 936 41.73 25.49 -20.53
N GLU A 937 42.30 26.66 -20.85
CA GLU A 937 42.56 27.72 -19.86
C GLU A 937 41.37 28.68 -19.73
N ARG A 938 40.62 28.89 -20.82
CA ARG A 938 39.55 29.89 -20.94
C ARG A 938 38.21 29.21 -21.25
N VAL A 939 37.92 28.21 -20.44
CA VAL A 939 36.66 27.46 -20.40
C VAL A 939 35.74 27.98 -19.28
N PHE A 940 34.50 27.51 -19.21
CA PHE A 940 33.53 28.05 -18.25
C PHE A 940 33.90 27.83 -16.77
N GLU A 941 34.50 26.68 -16.46
CA GLU A 941 34.96 26.24 -15.14
C GLU A 941 36.06 25.18 -15.33
N ASP A 942 36.88 24.90 -14.30
CA ASP A 942 37.89 23.82 -14.33
C ASP A 942 37.30 22.42 -14.55
N SER A 943 36.03 22.23 -14.18
CA SER A 943 35.21 21.06 -14.46
C SER A 943 35.09 20.77 -15.98
N TRP A 944 35.07 21.82 -16.81
CA TRP A 944 34.91 21.73 -18.27
C TRP A 944 36.20 21.29 -18.99
N GLN A 945 37.37 21.40 -18.36
CA GLN A 945 38.66 21.09 -19.01
C GLN A 945 38.70 19.67 -19.61
N LEU A 946 38.04 18.71 -18.97
CA LEU A 946 37.97 17.31 -19.42
C LEU A 946 37.12 17.09 -20.68
N LEU A 947 36.30 18.07 -21.08
CA LEU A 947 35.47 18.01 -22.29
C LEU A 947 36.20 18.50 -23.56
N GLN A 948 37.39 19.11 -23.39
CA GLN A 948 38.22 19.66 -24.48
C GLN A 948 39.05 18.60 -25.21
N GLY A 949 39.02 17.35 -24.75
CA GLY A 949 39.72 16.23 -25.37
C GLY A 949 39.07 15.69 -26.66
N PRO A 950 39.61 14.59 -27.21
CA PRO A 950 39.11 13.96 -28.43
C PRO A 950 37.63 13.61 -28.38
N ALA A 951 36.93 13.74 -29.51
CA ALA A 951 35.48 13.59 -29.56
C ALA A 951 34.98 12.93 -30.85
N LEU A 952 33.77 12.37 -30.79
CA LEU A 952 32.91 12.24 -31.96
C LEU A 952 32.07 13.52 -32.07
N CYS A 953 32.14 14.19 -33.22
CA CYS A 953 31.21 15.27 -33.59
C CYS A 953 30.20 14.74 -34.62
N VAL A 954 28.96 15.20 -34.55
CA VAL A 954 27.91 14.84 -35.51
C VAL A 954 27.12 16.06 -35.94
N TYR A 955 27.24 16.41 -37.22
CA TYR A 955 26.52 17.52 -37.86
C TYR A 955 25.28 17.01 -38.56
N ASN A 956 24.17 17.74 -38.49
CA ASN A 956 23.05 17.59 -39.43
C ASN A 956 22.46 18.97 -39.80
N ASN A 957 21.88 19.08 -40.99
CA ASN A 957 21.38 20.35 -41.54
C ASN A 957 19.94 20.70 -41.13
N LYS A 958 19.56 20.41 -39.88
CA LYS A 958 18.35 20.94 -39.23
C LYS A 958 18.67 21.43 -37.81
N PRO A 959 18.05 22.51 -37.33
CA PRO A 959 18.15 22.95 -35.95
C PRO A 959 17.19 22.15 -35.08
N PHE A 960 17.40 22.16 -33.77
CA PHE A 960 16.36 21.72 -32.83
C PHE A 960 15.17 22.69 -32.85
N THR A 961 13.95 22.17 -32.92
CA THR A 961 12.75 22.93 -32.55
C THR A 961 12.62 22.97 -31.02
N LYS A 962 11.76 23.85 -30.48
CA LYS A 962 11.46 23.81 -29.04
C LYS A 962 10.90 22.45 -28.60
N ALA A 963 10.04 21.84 -29.43
CA ALA A 963 9.45 20.52 -29.16
C ALA A 963 10.50 19.38 -29.18
N ASP A 964 11.59 19.52 -29.95
CA ASP A 964 12.70 18.56 -29.90
C ASP A 964 13.60 18.75 -28.67
N ILE A 965 13.73 19.98 -28.15
CA ILE A 965 14.38 20.23 -26.84
C ILE A 965 13.57 19.64 -25.69
N ASP A 966 12.24 19.87 -25.68
CA ASP A 966 11.34 19.27 -24.69
C ASP A 966 11.33 17.73 -24.84
N GLY A 967 11.37 17.22 -26.09
CA GLY A 967 11.38 15.79 -26.40
C GLY A 967 12.66 15.06 -25.99
N ILE A 968 13.85 15.64 -26.18
CA ILE A 968 15.14 15.00 -25.85
C ILE A 968 15.45 15.00 -24.34
N GLN A 969 14.78 15.86 -23.55
CA GLN A 969 14.91 15.89 -22.10
C GLN A 969 14.10 14.79 -21.39
N ASN A 970 13.02 14.30 -22.01
CA ASN A 970 12.10 13.34 -21.40
C ASN A 970 12.58 11.89 -21.59
N LEU A 971 13.39 11.39 -20.63
CA LEU A 971 13.85 9.99 -20.66
C LEU A 971 12.67 8.99 -20.63
N GLY A 972 12.48 8.29 -21.75
CA GLY A 972 11.64 7.10 -21.85
C GLY A 972 10.13 7.33 -21.96
N GLU A 973 9.68 8.58 -22.13
CA GLU A 973 8.34 8.87 -22.65
C GLU A 973 8.44 9.15 -24.15
N GLY A 974 7.75 8.34 -24.97
CA GLY A 974 7.80 8.45 -26.44
C GLY A 974 7.02 9.67 -26.93
N SER A 975 7.68 10.83 -26.99
CA SER A 975 7.09 12.15 -27.30
C SER A 975 6.49 12.33 -28.71
N LYS A 976 6.43 11.26 -29.52
CA LYS A 976 6.10 11.27 -30.96
C LYS A 976 5.18 10.11 -31.37
N GLY A 977 4.26 9.68 -30.49
CA GLY A 977 3.35 8.55 -30.72
C GLY A 977 2.32 8.73 -31.85
N ASP A 978 1.96 9.98 -32.20
CA ASP A 978 0.83 10.28 -33.10
C ASP A 978 1.20 10.49 -34.59
N ASP A 979 2.48 10.52 -34.96
CA ASP A 979 2.92 10.67 -36.36
C ASP A 979 3.52 9.34 -36.88
N PRO A 980 2.78 8.56 -37.70
CA PRO A 980 3.23 7.24 -38.17
C PRO A 980 4.46 7.28 -39.09
N ASN A 981 4.97 8.46 -39.43
CA ASN A 981 6.21 8.64 -40.18
C ASN A 981 7.46 8.87 -39.31
N LYS A 982 7.35 8.87 -37.97
CA LYS A 982 8.49 9.10 -37.04
C LYS A 982 8.84 7.84 -36.26
N THR A 983 10.12 7.49 -36.20
CA THR A 983 10.57 6.13 -35.86
C THR A 983 11.07 6.03 -34.42
N GLY A 984 10.27 6.48 -33.45
CA GLY A 984 10.74 6.80 -32.09
C GLY A 984 9.84 6.39 -30.92
N GLN A 985 9.08 5.29 -31.01
CA GLN A 985 8.00 4.94 -30.06
C GLN A 985 8.42 4.83 -28.57
N TYR A 986 9.71 4.64 -28.25
CA TYR A 986 10.18 4.37 -26.88
C TYR A 986 11.17 5.42 -26.29
N GLY A 987 11.59 6.43 -27.06
CA GLY A 987 12.41 7.54 -26.55
C GLY A 987 13.79 7.17 -25.96
N VAL A 988 14.32 5.95 -26.18
CA VAL A 988 15.56 5.48 -25.53
C VAL A 988 16.82 5.87 -26.31
N GLY A 989 16.77 5.89 -27.65
CA GLY A 989 17.92 5.86 -28.56
C GLY A 989 19.05 6.86 -28.29
N PHE A 990 18.73 8.14 -28.08
CA PHE A 990 19.75 9.16 -27.79
C PHE A 990 20.59 8.83 -26.54
N ASN A 991 20.04 8.12 -25.55
CA ASN A 991 20.77 7.77 -24.33
C ASN A 991 21.92 6.77 -24.57
N ALA A 992 21.97 6.11 -25.74
CA ALA A 992 23.08 5.24 -26.11
C ALA A 992 24.41 6.02 -26.27
N VAL A 993 24.39 7.35 -26.51
CA VAL A 993 25.62 8.16 -26.57
C VAL A 993 26.40 8.18 -25.25
N TYR A 994 25.74 7.87 -24.12
CA TYR A 994 26.42 7.74 -22.83
C TYR A 994 27.34 6.52 -22.73
N HIS A 995 27.38 5.63 -23.73
CA HIS A 995 28.51 4.72 -23.89
C HIS A 995 29.81 5.50 -24.19
N LEU A 996 29.75 6.51 -25.07
CA LEU A 996 30.91 7.25 -25.58
C LEU A 996 31.39 8.34 -24.60
N THR A 997 30.46 9.06 -23.99
CA THR A 997 30.72 10.27 -23.19
C THR A 997 29.93 10.30 -21.88
N ASP A 998 30.35 11.12 -20.92
CA ASP A 998 29.55 11.44 -19.73
C ASP A 998 28.79 12.77 -19.84
N ALA A 999 29.15 13.63 -20.81
CA ALA A 999 28.57 14.95 -21.00
C ALA A 999 28.37 15.27 -22.50
N PRO A 1000 27.32 14.72 -23.14
CA PRO A 1000 26.98 15.06 -24.51
C PRO A 1000 26.51 16.51 -24.61
N SER A 1001 26.92 17.20 -25.67
CA SER A 1001 26.56 18.60 -25.91
C SER A 1001 26.23 18.85 -27.38
N PHE A 1002 25.47 19.91 -27.66
CA PHE A 1002 25.27 20.39 -29.01
C PHE A 1002 25.14 21.91 -29.07
N ILE A 1003 25.48 22.47 -30.22
CA ILE A 1003 25.19 23.86 -30.58
C ILE A 1003 24.20 23.85 -31.74
N SER A 1004 23.17 24.68 -31.66
CA SER A 1004 22.07 24.73 -32.64
C SER A 1004 21.56 26.17 -32.79
N ARG A 1005 21.13 26.53 -34.00
CA ARG A 1005 20.55 27.85 -34.29
C ARG A 1005 19.34 27.73 -35.21
N GLY A 1006 18.16 28.01 -34.67
CA GLY A 1006 16.89 28.06 -35.41
C GLY A 1006 15.93 29.08 -34.79
N ASP A 1007 14.90 29.47 -35.54
CA ASP A 1007 14.02 30.59 -35.18
C ASP A 1007 13.28 30.39 -33.83
N ASP A 1008 12.87 29.15 -33.53
CA ASP A 1008 12.17 28.77 -32.29
C ASP A 1008 13.01 28.97 -31.01
N ILE A 1009 14.33 28.74 -31.10
CA ILE A 1009 15.21 28.54 -29.93
C ILE A 1009 16.35 29.57 -29.86
N GLY A 1010 16.62 30.30 -30.94
CA GLY A 1010 17.75 31.21 -31.06
C GLY A 1010 19.09 30.47 -31.21
N ASP A 1011 20.19 31.18 -30.96
CA ASP A 1011 21.54 30.61 -30.93
C ASP A 1011 21.87 30.06 -29.53
N VAL A 1012 21.96 28.74 -29.39
CA VAL A 1012 22.10 28.06 -28.09
C VAL A 1012 23.15 26.96 -28.10
N LEU A 1013 23.85 26.83 -26.96
CA LEU A 1013 24.74 25.74 -26.62
C LEU A 1013 24.09 24.98 -25.46
N LEU A 1014 23.75 23.71 -25.67
CA LEU A 1014 23.14 22.85 -24.66
C LEU A 1014 24.10 21.70 -24.31
N VAL A 1015 24.28 21.46 -23.01
CA VAL A 1015 25.06 20.36 -22.46
C VAL A 1015 24.21 19.57 -21.48
N PHE A 1016 24.22 18.24 -21.60
CA PHE A 1016 23.68 17.36 -20.57
C PHE A 1016 24.84 16.92 -19.67
N ASP A 1017 24.64 16.94 -18.36
CA ASP A 1017 25.61 16.47 -17.38
C ASP A 1017 24.90 15.69 -16.26
N PRO A 1018 24.50 14.43 -16.55
CA PRO A 1018 23.94 13.53 -15.55
C PRO A 1018 24.82 13.25 -14.34
N ASN A 1019 26.14 13.47 -14.40
CA ASN A 1019 27.01 13.33 -13.22
C ASN A 1019 27.08 14.60 -12.37
N CYS A 1020 26.67 15.76 -12.92
CA CYS A 1020 26.75 17.08 -12.29
C CYS A 1020 28.19 17.40 -11.84
N LYS A 1021 29.13 17.21 -12.76
CA LYS A 1021 30.59 17.26 -12.57
C LYS A 1021 31.36 18.11 -13.59
N TYR A 1022 30.75 18.44 -14.71
CA TYR A 1022 31.39 19.02 -15.90
C TYR A 1022 30.71 20.30 -16.39
N ALA A 1023 29.39 20.43 -16.22
CA ALA A 1023 28.63 21.59 -16.67
C ALA A 1023 28.41 22.61 -15.52
N PRO A 1024 28.76 23.90 -15.71
CA PRO A 1024 28.64 24.93 -14.67
C PRO A 1024 27.25 25.01 -14.06
N GLY A 1025 27.17 24.88 -12.74
CA GLY A 1025 25.91 24.92 -12.00
C GLY A 1025 24.90 23.83 -12.36
N ALA A 1026 25.29 22.72 -13.00
CA ALA A 1026 24.44 21.55 -13.12
C ALA A 1026 24.16 20.93 -11.74
N SER A 1027 22.98 20.35 -11.55
CA SER A 1027 22.55 19.78 -10.26
C SER A 1027 21.75 18.49 -10.47
N PRO A 1028 21.58 17.64 -9.44
CA PRO A 1028 20.70 16.47 -9.53
C PRO A 1028 19.25 16.82 -9.92
N GLN A 1029 18.85 18.08 -9.73
CA GLN A 1029 17.55 18.62 -10.12
C GLN A 1029 17.52 19.10 -11.57
N GLU A 1030 18.64 19.65 -12.06
CA GLU A 1030 18.84 20.19 -13.41
C GLU A 1030 20.19 19.66 -13.97
N PRO A 1031 20.23 18.39 -14.45
CA PRO A 1031 21.47 17.68 -14.78
C PRO A 1031 21.97 18.03 -16.19
N GLY A 1032 22.17 19.33 -16.43
CA GLY A 1032 22.52 19.91 -17.72
C GLY A 1032 22.18 21.40 -17.76
N ARG A 1033 22.70 22.12 -18.75
CA ARG A 1033 22.46 23.57 -18.93
C ARG A 1033 22.33 23.94 -20.40
N MET A 1034 21.52 24.97 -20.65
CA MET A 1034 21.40 25.65 -21.94
C MET A 1034 21.92 27.07 -21.78
N PHE A 1035 22.93 27.43 -22.57
CA PHE A 1035 23.53 28.75 -22.59
C PHE A 1035 23.13 29.47 -23.88
N LYS A 1036 22.56 30.68 -23.76
CA LYS A 1036 22.32 31.54 -24.94
C LYS A 1036 23.67 32.02 -25.47
N VAL A 1037 24.01 31.60 -26.68
CA VAL A 1037 25.29 31.94 -27.29
C VAL A 1037 25.23 33.39 -27.75
N SER A 1038 26.24 34.16 -27.35
CA SER A 1038 26.37 35.58 -27.65
C SER A 1038 27.85 35.91 -27.85
N GLU A 1039 28.13 37.00 -28.56
CA GLU A 1039 29.51 37.46 -28.79
C GLU A 1039 30.27 37.68 -27.47
N LYS A 1040 29.58 38.16 -26.43
CA LYS A 1040 30.14 38.33 -25.07
C LYS A 1040 30.52 36.98 -24.46
N LEU A 1041 29.69 35.94 -24.61
CA LEU A 1041 30.00 34.60 -24.12
C LEU A 1041 31.18 33.98 -24.89
N GLN A 1042 31.18 34.10 -26.23
CA GLN A 1042 32.27 33.60 -27.08
C GLN A 1042 33.61 34.31 -26.81
N LYS A 1043 33.58 35.62 -26.56
CA LYS A 1043 34.78 36.43 -26.23
C LYS A 1043 35.33 36.14 -24.83
N ASN A 1044 34.46 35.82 -23.87
CA ASN A 1044 34.87 35.46 -22.51
C ASN A 1044 35.45 34.05 -22.43
N PHE A 1045 34.91 33.10 -23.21
CA PHE A 1045 35.28 31.67 -23.16
C PHE A 1045 35.73 31.14 -24.53
N PRO A 1046 36.80 31.70 -25.13
CA PRO A 1046 37.20 31.43 -26.51
C PRO A 1046 37.62 29.98 -26.76
N ASP A 1047 38.02 29.24 -25.73
CA ASP A 1047 38.51 27.86 -25.86
C ASP A 1047 37.36 26.86 -26.14
N VAL A 1048 36.12 27.17 -25.74
CA VAL A 1048 34.98 26.23 -25.80
C VAL A 1048 34.42 26.09 -27.23
N PHE A 1049 34.34 27.18 -27.98
CA PHE A 1049 33.58 27.22 -29.25
C PHE A 1049 34.29 26.57 -30.47
N PRO A 1050 35.64 26.58 -30.60
CA PRO A 1050 36.35 25.85 -31.67
C PRO A 1050 36.05 24.35 -31.73
N CYS A 1051 35.63 23.76 -30.61
CA CYS A 1051 35.27 22.35 -30.47
C CYS A 1051 34.02 21.94 -31.28
N TYR A 1052 33.21 22.90 -31.75
CA TYR A 1052 32.00 22.65 -32.56
C TYR A 1052 32.22 22.90 -34.06
N LEU A 1053 33.47 22.91 -34.53
CA LEU A 1053 33.87 22.87 -35.95
C LEU A 1053 33.26 23.95 -36.87
N GLY A 1054 32.77 25.07 -36.33
CA GLY A 1054 32.10 26.16 -37.06
C GLY A 1054 32.94 26.93 -38.10
N LYS A 1055 34.15 26.44 -38.42
CA LYS A 1055 34.95 26.86 -39.60
C LYS A 1055 34.66 26.01 -40.84
N HIS A 1056 34.13 24.80 -40.66
CA HIS A 1056 33.89 23.81 -41.73
C HIS A 1056 32.40 23.55 -41.96
N PHE A 1057 31.57 23.74 -40.93
CA PHE A 1057 30.13 23.54 -40.98
C PHE A 1057 29.41 24.84 -40.60
N SER A 1058 28.34 25.19 -41.31
CA SER A 1058 27.49 26.31 -40.92
C SER A 1058 26.81 26.03 -39.57
N ARG A 1059 26.51 27.09 -38.82
CA ARG A 1059 25.70 27.02 -37.60
C ARG A 1059 24.24 27.38 -37.86
N ASP A 1060 23.93 27.97 -39.01
CA ASP A 1060 22.59 28.51 -39.32
C ASP A 1060 21.68 27.40 -39.90
N ASP A 1061 20.46 27.27 -39.35
CA ASP A 1061 19.48 26.21 -39.66
C ASP A 1061 20.05 24.78 -39.49
N ALA A 1062 20.97 24.59 -38.55
CA ALA A 1062 21.72 23.35 -38.36
C ALA A 1062 22.01 23.03 -36.89
N THR A 1063 22.41 21.77 -36.63
CA THR A 1063 22.83 21.28 -35.32
C THR A 1063 24.18 20.57 -35.43
N MET A 1064 25.10 20.89 -34.51
CA MET A 1064 26.38 20.19 -34.33
C MET A 1064 26.46 19.63 -32.91
N PHE A 1065 26.42 18.30 -32.79
CA PHE A 1065 26.73 17.58 -31.56
C PHE A 1065 28.24 17.43 -31.36
N ARG A 1066 28.69 17.45 -30.10
CA ARG A 1066 30.01 16.98 -29.66
C ARG A 1066 29.86 16.00 -28.51
N PHE A 1067 30.49 14.83 -28.65
CA PHE A 1067 30.57 13.76 -27.66
C PHE A 1067 32.04 13.54 -27.27
N PRO A 1068 32.57 14.24 -26.25
CA PRO A 1068 33.94 14.06 -25.76
C PRO A 1068 34.15 12.64 -25.23
N LEU A 1069 35.15 11.92 -25.73
CA LEU A 1069 35.37 10.51 -25.39
C LEU A 1069 35.78 10.36 -23.92
N ARG A 1070 35.13 9.42 -23.21
CA ARG A 1070 35.39 9.19 -21.79
C ARG A 1070 36.85 8.75 -21.54
N THR A 1071 37.63 9.63 -20.94
CA THR A 1071 39.00 9.35 -20.49
C THR A 1071 39.04 8.42 -19.26
N GLU A 1072 40.20 7.85 -18.94
CA GLU A 1072 40.37 7.04 -17.72
C GLU A 1072 40.10 7.80 -16.41
N LYS A 1073 40.26 9.13 -16.40
CA LYS A 1073 39.91 9.97 -15.24
C LYS A 1073 38.39 10.02 -15.11
N MET A 1074 37.70 10.38 -16.19
CA MET A 1074 36.23 10.42 -16.24
C MET A 1074 35.62 9.05 -15.90
N ALA A 1075 36.19 7.95 -16.40
CA ALA A 1075 35.73 6.59 -16.11
C ALA A 1075 35.90 6.14 -14.65
N ARG A 1076 36.92 6.60 -13.94
CA ARG A 1076 37.05 6.39 -12.48
C ARG A 1076 36.05 7.20 -11.66
N GLU A 1077 35.51 8.26 -12.27
CA GLU A 1077 34.73 9.30 -11.60
C GLU A 1077 33.26 9.34 -11.98
N SER A 1078 32.84 8.59 -13.01
CA SER A 1078 31.48 8.54 -13.54
C SER A 1078 30.63 7.48 -12.85
N ASN A 1079 29.42 7.87 -12.44
CA ASN A 1079 28.42 6.96 -11.89
C ASN A 1079 27.69 6.16 -12.99
N ILE A 1080 27.95 6.46 -14.27
CA ILE A 1080 27.21 5.98 -15.44
C ILE A 1080 27.92 4.78 -16.07
N SER A 1081 29.21 4.96 -16.42
CA SER A 1081 30.04 3.91 -17.02
C SER A 1081 31.49 4.04 -16.56
N SER A 1082 32.04 2.94 -16.06
CA SER A 1082 33.45 2.83 -15.65
C SER A 1082 34.38 2.37 -16.77
N ARG A 1083 33.90 2.38 -18.03
CA ARG A 1083 34.69 1.99 -19.21
C ARG A 1083 35.15 3.24 -19.98
N PRO A 1084 36.46 3.51 -20.07
CA PRO A 1084 36.98 4.56 -20.95
C PRO A 1084 36.82 4.17 -22.42
N VAL A 1085 36.85 5.15 -23.32
CA VAL A 1085 36.64 4.96 -24.77
C VAL A 1085 37.85 5.50 -25.53
N SER A 1086 38.45 4.65 -26.37
CA SER A 1086 39.65 4.99 -27.14
C SER A 1086 39.30 5.45 -28.56
N LEU A 1087 40.18 6.25 -29.19
CA LEU A 1087 40.05 6.59 -30.62
C LEU A 1087 39.99 5.34 -31.50
N LYS A 1088 40.78 4.30 -31.20
CA LYS A 1088 40.72 3.01 -31.91
C LYS A 1088 39.35 2.33 -31.82
N SER A 1089 38.62 2.50 -30.70
CA SER A 1089 37.25 2.00 -30.56
C SER A 1089 36.29 2.77 -31.47
N LEU A 1090 36.46 4.10 -31.56
CA LEU A 1090 35.69 4.97 -32.44
C LEU A 1090 35.98 4.69 -33.92
N ASP A 1091 37.24 4.48 -34.29
CA ASP A 1091 37.66 4.06 -35.63
C ASP A 1091 36.95 2.77 -36.05
N THR A 1092 36.90 1.76 -35.17
CA THR A 1092 36.16 0.51 -35.44
C THR A 1092 34.68 0.78 -35.71
N MET A 1093 33.99 1.57 -34.86
CA MET A 1093 32.57 1.89 -35.06
C MET A 1093 32.32 2.67 -36.35
N MET A 1094 33.22 3.59 -36.73
CA MET A 1094 33.10 4.37 -37.96
C MET A 1094 33.42 3.55 -39.22
N GLU A 1095 34.43 2.68 -39.19
CA GLU A 1095 34.72 1.74 -40.28
C GLU A 1095 33.69 0.61 -40.42
N GLU A 1096 32.95 0.28 -39.36
CA GLU A 1096 31.78 -0.59 -39.48
C GLU A 1096 30.56 0.14 -40.06
N LEU A 1097 30.30 1.38 -39.64
CA LEU A 1097 29.25 2.21 -40.23
C LEU A 1097 29.50 2.45 -41.73
N LYS A 1098 30.74 2.78 -42.15
CA LYS A 1098 31.10 3.01 -43.56
C LYS A 1098 30.70 1.86 -44.49
N LYS A 1099 30.82 0.61 -44.03
CA LYS A 1099 30.45 -0.60 -44.81
C LYS A 1099 28.95 -0.71 -45.06
N GLU A 1100 28.13 -0.05 -44.23
CA GLU A 1100 26.68 -0.19 -44.17
C GLU A 1100 25.93 1.06 -44.66
N LEU A 1101 26.61 2.21 -44.84
CA LEU A 1101 25.98 3.49 -45.22
C LEU A 1101 25.07 3.38 -46.45
N PHE A 1102 25.49 2.64 -47.47
CA PHE A 1102 24.67 2.42 -48.68
C PHE A 1102 23.40 1.62 -48.39
N GLU A 1103 23.47 0.63 -47.50
CA GLU A 1103 22.34 -0.22 -47.12
C GLU A 1103 21.35 0.55 -46.22
N VAL A 1104 21.86 1.43 -45.35
CA VAL A 1104 21.05 2.23 -44.42
C VAL A 1104 20.36 3.40 -45.13
N LEU A 1105 21.03 4.04 -46.10
CA LEU A 1105 20.48 5.16 -46.88
C LEU A 1105 19.22 4.79 -47.70
N LEU A 1106 18.97 3.49 -47.91
CA LEU A 1106 17.75 2.97 -48.56
C LEU A 1106 16.50 3.01 -47.67
N PHE A 1107 16.63 3.19 -46.34
CA PHE A 1107 15.52 3.03 -45.38
C PHE A 1107 15.23 4.28 -44.53
N VAL A 1108 16.05 5.32 -44.67
CA VAL A 1108 15.74 6.68 -44.21
C VAL A 1108 14.78 7.38 -45.19
N ASN A 1109 14.04 8.38 -44.71
CA ASN A 1109 12.97 9.05 -45.44
C ASN A 1109 13.33 10.46 -45.94
N ASN A 1110 14.16 11.19 -45.21
CA ASN A 1110 14.53 12.57 -45.45
C ASN A 1110 16.03 12.73 -45.73
N VAL A 1111 16.89 11.96 -45.03
CA VAL A 1111 18.35 11.97 -45.23
C VAL A 1111 18.68 11.43 -46.62
N LYS A 1112 19.26 12.28 -47.46
CA LYS A 1112 19.73 11.95 -48.81
C LYS A 1112 21.23 11.72 -48.87
N LYS A 1113 22.00 12.20 -47.88
CA LYS A 1113 23.48 12.14 -47.88
C LYS A 1113 24.00 11.83 -46.48
N ILE A 1114 24.88 10.83 -46.38
CA ILE A 1114 25.62 10.54 -45.14
C ILE A 1114 27.11 10.62 -45.44
N THR A 1115 27.86 11.33 -44.60
CA THR A 1115 29.32 11.45 -44.68
C THR A 1115 29.99 10.99 -43.39
N VAL A 1116 31.16 10.35 -43.52
CA VAL A 1116 32.02 9.93 -42.41
C VAL A 1116 33.44 10.40 -42.70
N CYS A 1117 34.01 11.25 -41.85
CA CYS A 1117 35.33 11.85 -42.03
C CYS A 1117 36.07 12.03 -40.70
N GLU A 1118 37.31 12.52 -40.74
CA GLU A 1118 38.08 12.88 -39.55
C GLU A 1118 38.73 14.26 -39.68
N VAL A 1119 39.01 14.91 -38.55
CA VAL A 1119 39.83 16.13 -38.51
C VAL A 1119 41.30 15.75 -38.42
N ASN A 1120 42.13 16.26 -39.32
CA ASN A 1120 43.58 16.10 -39.21
C ASN A 1120 44.13 16.87 -38.00
N GLU A 1121 44.87 16.19 -37.13
CA GLU A 1121 45.40 16.76 -35.87
C GLU A 1121 46.22 18.04 -36.06
N ARG A 1122 46.99 18.13 -37.15
CA ARG A 1122 47.98 19.20 -37.36
C ARG A 1122 47.44 20.39 -38.18
N SER A 1123 46.65 20.12 -39.22
CA SER A 1123 46.07 21.18 -40.06
C SER A 1123 44.69 21.64 -39.60
N GLY A 1124 43.99 20.84 -38.80
CA GLY A 1124 42.61 21.11 -38.39
C GLY A 1124 41.57 20.99 -39.51
N ASN A 1125 41.98 20.53 -40.71
CA ASN A 1125 41.10 20.33 -41.87
C ASN A 1125 40.48 18.93 -41.88
N LEU A 1126 39.35 18.78 -42.57
CA LEU A 1126 38.72 17.46 -42.77
C LEU A 1126 39.52 16.62 -43.78
N VAL A 1127 39.73 15.34 -43.45
CA VAL A 1127 40.43 14.34 -44.27
C VAL A 1127 39.72 12.98 -44.20
N ASN A 1128 40.14 12.02 -45.03
CA ASN A 1128 39.62 10.65 -45.09
C ASN A 1128 38.09 10.56 -45.15
N SER A 1129 37.48 11.51 -45.87
CA SER A 1129 36.03 11.63 -46.06
C SER A 1129 35.49 10.56 -46.99
N TYR A 1130 34.49 9.82 -46.51
CA TYR A 1130 33.72 8.86 -47.28
C TYR A 1130 32.24 9.27 -47.22
N SER A 1131 31.58 9.38 -48.37
CA SER A 1131 30.19 9.85 -48.47
C SER A 1131 29.37 8.91 -49.34
N VAL A 1132 28.10 8.74 -48.99
CA VAL A 1132 27.10 8.03 -49.81
C VAL A 1132 25.88 8.93 -49.96
N GLU A 1133 25.34 9.00 -51.18
CA GLU A 1133 24.27 9.93 -51.57
C GLU A 1133 23.20 9.23 -52.42
N ALA A 1134 21.92 9.47 -52.12
CA ALA A 1134 20.77 8.86 -52.76
C ALA A 1134 20.15 9.80 -53.79
N VAL A 1135 20.55 9.62 -55.06
CA VAL A 1135 20.01 10.37 -56.19
C VAL A 1135 18.71 9.73 -56.67
N MET A 1136 17.58 10.43 -56.52
CA MET A 1136 16.25 10.00 -56.95
C MET A 1136 15.74 10.92 -58.08
N SER A 1137 14.96 10.37 -59.02
CA SER A 1137 14.38 11.20 -60.09
C SER A 1137 13.30 12.15 -59.52
N LYS A 1138 13.10 13.30 -60.18
CA LYS A 1138 12.04 14.25 -59.77
C LYS A 1138 10.63 13.63 -59.81
N GLU A 1139 10.40 12.68 -60.72
CA GLU A 1139 9.12 11.98 -60.82
C GLU A 1139 8.93 10.99 -59.67
N ASP A 1140 9.99 10.27 -59.27
CA ASP A 1140 9.93 9.31 -58.17
C ASP A 1140 9.90 9.99 -56.81
N GLU A 1141 10.50 11.17 -56.68
CA GLU A 1141 10.33 12.05 -55.51
C GLU A 1141 8.86 12.49 -55.34
N VAL A 1142 8.19 12.87 -56.44
CA VAL A 1142 6.76 13.17 -56.44
C VAL A 1142 5.92 11.92 -56.10
N LYS A 1143 6.25 10.74 -56.64
CA LYS A 1143 5.56 9.48 -56.30
C LYS A 1143 5.73 9.10 -54.82
N ARG A 1144 6.96 9.18 -54.27
CA ARG A 1144 7.25 8.89 -52.84
C ARG A 1144 6.50 9.85 -51.92
N LYS A 1145 6.45 11.14 -52.28
CA LYS A 1145 5.68 12.15 -51.53
C LYS A 1145 4.18 11.90 -51.59
N ALA A 1146 3.62 11.65 -52.77
CA ALA A 1146 2.21 11.33 -52.94
C ALA A 1146 1.78 10.07 -52.18
N PHE A 1147 2.66 9.06 -52.07
CA PHE A 1147 2.42 7.88 -51.23
C PHE A 1147 2.40 8.23 -49.73
N ALA A 1148 3.35 9.02 -49.24
CA ALA A 1148 3.36 9.48 -47.84
C ALA A 1148 2.13 10.33 -47.48
N ASP A 1149 1.71 11.22 -48.38
CA ASP A 1149 0.50 12.03 -48.24
C ASP A 1149 -0.77 11.16 -48.29
N TYR A 1150 -0.80 10.10 -49.11
CA TYR A 1150 -1.88 9.11 -49.13
C TYR A 1150 -1.98 8.33 -47.82
N ILE A 1151 -0.86 7.89 -47.24
CA ILE A 1151 -0.84 7.23 -45.92
C ILE A 1151 -1.38 8.18 -44.83
N LYS A 1152 -0.96 9.46 -44.81
CA LYS A 1152 -1.54 10.45 -43.89
C LYS A 1152 -3.04 10.69 -44.13
N LYS A 1153 -3.51 10.61 -45.38
CA LYS A 1153 -4.94 10.71 -45.72
C LYS A 1153 -5.74 9.48 -45.29
N ILE A 1154 -5.18 8.27 -45.38
CA ILE A 1154 -5.78 7.04 -44.84
C ILE A 1154 -5.89 7.14 -43.31
N GLY A 1155 -4.83 7.60 -42.62
CA GLY A 1155 -4.86 7.83 -41.17
C GLY A 1155 -5.99 8.76 -40.72
N LYS A 1156 -6.26 9.85 -41.48
CA LYS A 1156 -7.44 10.69 -41.25
C LYS A 1156 -8.76 9.98 -41.54
N LEU A 1157 -8.87 9.29 -42.68
CA LEU A 1157 -10.13 8.62 -43.08
C LEU A 1157 -10.57 7.52 -42.11
N VAL A 1158 -9.62 6.88 -41.40
CA VAL A 1158 -9.92 5.92 -40.32
C VAL A 1158 -10.57 6.60 -39.10
N ASN A 1159 -10.24 7.86 -38.82
CA ASN A 1159 -10.88 8.65 -37.77
C ASN A 1159 -12.24 9.27 -38.21
N GLU A 1160 -12.54 9.32 -39.51
CA GLU A 1160 -13.68 10.05 -40.08
C GLU A 1160 -14.87 9.15 -40.51
N ARG A 1161 -14.73 7.81 -40.51
CA ARG A 1161 -15.77 6.88 -41.03
C ARG A 1161 -16.15 5.75 -40.07
N GLY A 1162 -17.00 6.05 -39.11
CA GLY A 1162 -17.64 5.04 -38.24
C GLY A 1162 -19.15 5.18 -38.16
N GLN A 1163 -19.91 4.50 -39.05
CA GLN A 1163 -21.33 4.11 -38.90
C GLN A 1163 -21.87 3.42 -40.16
N GLN A 1164 -22.43 2.20 -40.05
CA GLN A 1164 -23.62 1.77 -40.82
C GLN A 1164 -24.28 0.48 -40.26
N ILE A 1165 -25.24 0.72 -39.35
CA ILE A 1165 -26.47 -0.01 -38.94
C ILE A 1165 -26.73 -1.46 -39.42
N LEU A 1166 -27.06 -2.36 -38.47
CA LEU A 1166 -28.23 -3.30 -38.38
C LEU A 1166 -27.86 -4.64 -37.69
N PRO A 1167 -28.80 -5.39 -37.06
CA PRO A 1167 -30.20 -5.08 -36.69
C PRO A 1167 -30.42 -5.05 -35.15
N THR A 1168 -31.68 -5.07 -34.70
CA THR A 1168 -32.09 -4.94 -33.28
C THR A 1168 -32.73 -6.21 -32.68
N GLU A 1169 -32.47 -6.42 -31.37
CA GLU A 1169 -33.20 -7.28 -30.41
C GLU A 1169 -33.18 -8.82 -30.58
N VAL A 1170 -32.31 -9.47 -29.80
CA VAL A 1170 -32.47 -10.85 -29.24
C VAL A 1170 -31.83 -10.87 -27.84
N SER A 1171 -32.35 -11.63 -26.88
CA SER A 1171 -31.73 -11.83 -25.55
C SER A 1171 -30.87 -13.10 -25.50
N CYS A 1172 -29.65 -13.03 -24.96
CA CYS A 1172 -28.68 -14.14 -24.97
C CYS A 1172 -28.37 -14.74 -23.59
N ARG A 1173 -28.13 -16.06 -23.54
CA ARG A 1173 -27.58 -16.85 -22.41
C ARG A 1173 -26.95 -18.17 -22.93
N ARG A 1174 -25.97 -18.74 -22.20
CA ARG A 1174 -25.44 -20.16 -22.20
C ARG A 1174 -24.28 -20.61 -23.22
N GLY A 1175 -23.04 -21.05 -22.77
CA GLY A 1175 -21.61 -21.47 -23.23
C GLY A 1175 -20.54 -21.97 -22.11
N VAL A 1176 -19.76 -23.11 -22.13
CA VAL A 1176 -19.05 -23.81 -20.96
C VAL A 1176 -17.80 -24.69 -21.33
N LEU A 1177 -16.92 -25.14 -20.39
CA LEU A 1177 -15.66 -25.89 -20.69
C LEU A 1177 -15.17 -27.05 -19.77
N CYS A 1178 -14.42 -27.99 -20.39
CA CYS A 1178 -13.49 -28.96 -19.78
C CYS A 1178 -12.05 -28.82 -20.36
N LEU A 1179 -11.06 -29.49 -19.73
CA LEU A 1179 -9.68 -29.58 -20.22
C LEU A 1179 -9.09 -30.99 -19.99
N GLU A 1180 -9.06 -31.80 -21.04
CA GLU A 1180 -8.54 -33.17 -21.01
C GLU A 1180 -7.01 -33.23 -21.21
N HIS A 1181 -6.36 -34.18 -20.53
CA HIS A 1181 -4.90 -34.29 -20.46
C HIS A 1181 -4.45 -35.74 -20.69
N TYR A 1182 -3.54 -35.96 -21.65
CA TYR A 1182 -2.96 -37.27 -21.94
C TYR A 1182 -1.46 -37.28 -21.61
N ARG A 1183 -0.98 -38.28 -20.86
CA ARG A 1183 0.38 -38.31 -20.29
C ARG A 1183 1.04 -39.68 -20.37
N HIS A 1184 1.91 -39.88 -21.37
CA HIS A 1184 2.71 -41.10 -21.50
C HIS A 1184 3.88 -41.15 -20.50
N SER A 1185 4.36 -42.37 -20.20
CA SER A 1185 5.43 -42.62 -19.24
C SER A 1185 6.67 -43.28 -19.87
N TRP A 1186 7.84 -43.03 -19.28
CA TRP A 1186 9.13 -43.39 -19.87
C TRP A 1186 9.78 -44.60 -19.20
N LYS A 1187 10.38 -45.49 -20.00
CA LYS A 1187 11.43 -46.42 -19.53
C LYS A 1187 12.64 -46.39 -20.47
N ARG A 1188 13.83 -46.59 -19.89
CA ARG A 1188 15.06 -46.84 -20.66
C ARG A 1188 15.18 -48.32 -20.96
N ARG A 1189 15.51 -48.67 -22.21
CA ARG A 1189 15.98 -50.00 -22.59
C ARG A 1189 17.39 -49.88 -23.16
N LYS A 1190 18.32 -50.68 -22.64
CA LYS A 1190 19.71 -50.68 -23.12
C LYS A 1190 19.77 -51.40 -24.46
N VAL A 1191 20.42 -50.82 -25.46
CA VAL A 1191 20.60 -51.46 -26.76
C VAL A 1191 21.66 -52.55 -26.62
N ALA A 1192 21.36 -53.76 -27.10
CA ALA A 1192 22.36 -54.83 -27.12
C ALA A 1192 23.50 -54.44 -28.08
N ASN A 1193 24.75 -54.69 -27.66
CA ASN A 1193 25.99 -54.42 -28.39
C ASN A 1193 26.43 -52.94 -28.52
N SER A 1194 25.89 -52.02 -27.71
CA SER A 1194 26.50 -50.69 -27.51
C SER A 1194 26.79 -50.38 -26.03
N PRO A 1195 27.98 -49.83 -25.68
CA PRO A 1195 28.23 -49.29 -24.34
C PRO A 1195 27.46 -48.00 -24.06
N THR A 1196 27.16 -47.20 -25.09
CA THR A 1196 26.66 -45.83 -24.99
C THR A 1196 25.19 -45.66 -25.34
N ASP A 1197 24.62 -46.52 -26.19
CA ASP A 1197 23.31 -46.27 -26.79
C ASP A 1197 22.14 -46.81 -25.96
N TRP A 1198 21.13 -45.95 -25.77
CA TRP A 1198 19.91 -46.22 -25.03
C TRP A 1198 18.70 -45.89 -25.90
N LEU A 1199 17.77 -46.83 -26.03
CA LEU A 1199 16.47 -46.56 -26.64
C LEU A 1199 15.46 -46.16 -25.57
N TRP A 1200 14.59 -45.23 -25.96
CA TRP A 1200 13.44 -44.77 -25.18
C TRP A 1200 12.19 -45.44 -25.74
N GLU A 1201 11.65 -46.42 -25.03
CA GLU A 1201 10.34 -47.00 -25.36
C GLU A 1201 9.25 -46.21 -24.61
N VAL A 1202 8.21 -45.81 -25.35
CA VAL A 1202 6.99 -45.25 -24.74
C VAL A 1202 6.26 -46.39 -24.04
N CYS A 1203 6.08 -46.27 -22.73
CA CYS A 1203 5.18 -47.15 -21.99
C CYS A 1203 3.78 -46.54 -22.02
N GLU A 1204 2.90 -47.13 -22.81
CA GLU A 1204 1.46 -46.92 -22.68
C GLU A 1204 1.03 -47.28 -21.26
N LYS A 1205 0.37 -46.30 -20.63
CA LYS A 1205 -0.51 -46.49 -19.49
C LYS A 1205 -1.69 -45.56 -19.74
N GLU A 1206 -2.80 -46.14 -20.17
CA GLU A 1206 -4.10 -45.58 -19.88
C GLU A 1206 -4.24 -45.48 -18.36
N TYR A 1207 -4.74 -44.35 -17.86
CA TYR A 1207 -5.56 -44.25 -16.66
C TYR A 1207 -6.30 -42.90 -16.73
N HIS A 1208 -7.50 -42.90 -16.13
CA HIS A 1208 -8.48 -41.81 -16.17
C HIS A 1208 -7.98 -40.51 -15.53
#